data_AF-A0A947XAX7-F1
#
_entry.id   AF-A0A947XAX7-F1
#
_cell.length_a   1.000
_cell.length_b   1.000
_cell.length_c   1.000
_cell.angle_alpha   90.00
_cell.angle_beta   90.00
_cell.angle_gamma   90.00
#
_symmetry.space_group_name_H-M   'P 1'
#
loop_
_entity.id
_entity.type
_entity.pdbx_description
1 polymer ?
#
loop_
_entity_poly.entity_id
_entity_poly.type
_entity_poly.pdbx_seq_one_letter_code
_entity_poly.pdbx_strand_id
1 'polypeptide(L)'
;MLSRIETFFRRLRRSLSRSVWLARLLRLPVSEGSPTRPGLIMIQIDGLAHPQFERALKHGELPFLRRLLRREHYQLHAHYSGLPSTTPAVQGELFYGVKGAVPAFSFRDHESRRIVRMYDPEVAARVEAMLSGTGNEALLAGGSAYSDNYAGGAAEPHFCPSAMGWGSTLRAANPLVLLAFLLSNFYSFVRVAVLLLLELGLALYDFVRGLVRGYDFFKELKFVPTRVAISILLRELCVIGGKIDISRGLPIIHINFLGYDEQSHRRGPRSLFAHWTLKGIDDAVARLWRAANHAPWRHYEVWVYSDHGQAAVRSYQAVQGYSLEDAVTAAFDKLGTTGLNVRPQGAGGIQTQRVRFLGGRKIQHLFSVLGINDEEAEEAHPLVAALGPVGHVYLPQDMTHDARDFVARELARTHLVPLVLSVAGPGKLCARTEAGEFRLPQDRALLLGAQHPFLDAVGEDLVRLCEHAEAGDLVLLGWRHGVAPISFATECGAHAGASPDETHGFALLPQDTPLPAREHDYLRPTDLRKAALQHLGRPDHQARAARKRIAATRTDCLRVMTYNVHGCVGMDGKLDAERIARVIARARPDVVALQELDVGRERSQGMDQAQLIARYLEMEFHFHPAMHLEEERYGDAILTHLPQRLVKAGPLPGLADKPRLEPRGALWVAVDLHGREVQIINTHLGLYPRERAAQVEALLGSDWLANEQCREPVILCGDLNALPSSPVCRRLGGQLVEAQTRAQNHRPQATFSSRLPTMRIDHIFISPALEVSAIDIPSSALARVASDHLPLLAEIRFPGGPGDTP
;
A
#
# COMPACT_ATOMS: atom_id res chain seq x y z
N MET A 1 8.89 -36.38 -0.92
CA MET A 1 7.93 -37.05 0.00
C MET A 1 7.42 -36.08 1.09
N LEU A 2 8.31 -35.35 1.78
CA LEU A 2 7.96 -34.33 2.78
C LEU A 2 7.07 -33.19 2.23
N SER A 3 7.39 -32.64 1.05
CA SER A 3 6.59 -31.60 0.37
C SER A 3 5.16 -32.05 0.02
N ARG A 4 5.00 -33.30 -0.44
CA ARG A 4 3.68 -33.89 -0.75
C ARG A 4 2.81 -34.07 0.50
N ILE A 5 3.40 -34.52 1.61
CA ILE A 5 2.71 -34.68 2.90
C ILE A 5 2.26 -33.31 3.42
N GLU A 6 3.12 -32.30 3.33
CA GLU A 6 2.82 -30.94 3.77
C GLU A 6 1.69 -30.29 2.95
N THR A 7 1.71 -30.47 1.63
CA THR A 7 0.65 -30.00 0.72
C THR A 7 -0.69 -30.67 1.03
N PHE A 8 -0.69 -31.97 1.37
CA PHE A 8 -1.88 -32.71 1.80
C PHE A 8 -2.47 -32.16 3.10
N PHE A 9 -1.66 -32.01 4.17
CA PHE A 9 -2.13 -31.42 5.43
C PHE A 9 -2.63 -29.98 5.25
N ARG A 10 -2.06 -29.21 4.31
CA ARG A 10 -2.56 -27.86 3.98
C ARG A 10 -3.89 -27.87 3.22
N ARG A 11 -4.12 -28.81 2.30
CA ARG A 11 -5.44 -28.98 1.65
C ARG A 11 -6.51 -29.29 2.68
N LEU A 12 -6.19 -30.14 3.66
CA LEU A 12 -7.08 -30.45 4.79
C LEU A 12 -7.31 -29.23 5.70
N ARG A 13 -6.27 -28.46 6.03
CA ARG A 13 -6.41 -27.22 6.82
C ARG A 13 -7.19 -26.13 6.06
N ARG A 14 -7.11 -26.10 4.73
CA ARG A 14 -7.88 -25.19 3.86
C ARG A 14 -9.36 -25.53 3.84
N SER A 15 -9.74 -26.81 3.73
CA SER A 15 -11.15 -27.22 3.81
C SER A 15 -11.77 -26.94 5.18
N LEU A 16 -10.94 -26.86 6.23
CA LEU A 16 -11.30 -26.48 7.60
C LEU A 16 -11.10 -24.97 7.91
N SER A 17 -10.80 -24.14 6.90
CA SER A 17 -10.58 -22.70 7.12
C SER A 17 -11.86 -22.01 7.57
N ARG A 18 -11.81 -21.36 8.75
CA ARG A 18 -12.95 -20.69 9.39
C ARG A 18 -13.63 -19.67 8.48
N SER A 19 -12.86 -18.89 7.72
CA SER A 19 -13.38 -17.86 6.82
C SER A 19 -14.09 -18.45 5.59
N VAL A 20 -13.64 -19.60 5.10
CA VAL A 20 -14.32 -20.34 4.02
C VAL A 20 -15.62 -20.94 4.52
N TRP A 21 -15.62 -21.49 5.74
CA TRP A 21 -16.83 -22.02 6.37
C TRP A 21 -17.86 -20.90 6.64
N LEU A 22 -17.42 -19.75 7.11
CA LEU A 22 -18.26 -18.56 7.30
C LEU A 22 -18.88 -18.04 6.00
N ALA A 23 -18.10 -17.92 4.93
CA ALA A 23 -18.63 -17.49 3.63
C ALA A 23 -19.71 -18.46 3.12
N ARG A 24 -19.48 -19.78 3.26
CA ARG A 24 -20.47 -20.81 2.92
C ARG A 24 -21.71 -20.76 3.80
N LEU A 25 -21.53 -20.59 5.11
CA LEU A 25 -22.62 -20.50 6.08
C LEU A 25 -23.50 -19.26 5.84
N LEU A 26 -22.88 -18.12 5.52
CA LEU A 26 -23.56 -16.87 5.17
C LEU A 26 -24.10 -16.85 3.73
N ARG A 27 -23.90 -17.95 2.96
CA ARG A 27 -24.28 -18.08 1.54
C ARG A 27 -23.78 -16.91 0.68
N LEU A 28 -22.62 -16.35 1.02
CA LEU A 28 -22.06 -15.24 0.27
C LEU A 28 -21.47 -15.74 -1.06
N PRO A 29 -21.61 -14.98 -2.15
CA PRO A 29 -21.03 -15.36 -3.43
C PRO A 29 -19.50 -15.41 -3.29
N VAL A 30 -18.93 -16.46 -3.87
CA VAL A 30 -17.49 -16.69 -3.97
C VAL A 30 -17.11 -16.44 -5.42
N SER A 31 -16.01 -15.72 -5.65
CA SER A 31 -15.55 -15.44 -6.99
C SER A 31 -15.10 -16.74 -7.68
N GLU A 32 -15.76 -17.08 -8.77
CA GLU A 32 -15.38 -18.19 -9.64
C GLU A 32 -14.24 -17.75 -10.59
N GLY A 33 -13.32 -18.67 -10.88
CA GLY A 33 -12.18 -18.44 -11.79
C GLY A 33 -10.82 -18.86 -11.19
N SER A 34 -9.74 -18.63 -11.95
CA SER A 34 -8.39 -19.06 -11.54
C SER A 34 -7.97 -18.44 -10.20
N PRO A 35 -7.41 -19.24 -9.27
CA PRO A 35 -6.77 -18.79 -8.02
C PRO A 35 -5.63 -17.79 -8.19
N THR A 36 -5.07 -17.65 -9.40
CA THR A 36 -3.93 -16.79 -9.72
C THR A 36 -4.33 -15.38 -10.17
N ARG A 37 -5.64 -15.13 -10.38
CA ARG A 37 -6.13 -13.80 -10.77
C ARG A 37 -5.69 -12.73 -9.76
N PRO A 38 -5.34 -11.52 -10.22
CA PRO A 38 -4.93 -10.44 -9.33
C PRO A 38 -6.08 -10.05 -8.41
N GLY A 39 -5.73 -9.81 -7.16
CA GLY A 39 -6.56 -9.11 -6.18
C GLY A 39 -5.75 -7.99 -5.55
N LEU A 40 -6.45 -6.97 -5.04
CA LEU A 40 -5.82 -5.86 -4.33
C LEU A 40 -6.50 -5.60 -3.00
N ILE A 41 -5.70 -5.38 -1.96
CA ILE A 41 -6.17 -4.89 -0.67
C ILE A 41 -5.49 -3.54 -0.43
N MET A 42 -6.28 -2.49 -0.36
CA MET A 42 -5.80 -1.15 -0.01
C MET A 42 -6.18 -0.85 1.44
N ILE A 43 -5.19 -0.60 2.28
CA ILE A 43 -5.39 -0.27 3.68
C ILE A 43 -4.97 1.18 3.90
N GLN A 44 -5.95 2.01 4.26
CA GLN A 44 -5.73 3.41 4.61
C GLN A 44 -5.52 3.54 6.13
N ILE A 45 -4.46 4.23 6.54
CA ILE A 45 -4.25 4.70 7.91
C ILE A 45 -4.56 6.19 7.93
N ASP A 46 -5.75 6.53 8.40
CA ASP A 46 -6.29 7.88 8.38
C ASP A 46 -5.45 8.85 9.22
N GLY A 47 -5.06 9.97 8.63
CA GLY A 47 -4.38 11.09 9.29
C GLY A 47 -2.92 10.89 9.71
N LEU A 48 -2.26 9.79 9.35
CA LEU A 48 -0.89 9.49 9.75
C LEU A 48 0.17 10.10 8.80
N ALA A 49 0.68 11.27 9.17
CA ALA A 49 1.74 11.95 8.42
C ALA A 49 3.02 11.10 8.27
N HIS A 50 3.70 11.21 7.13
CA HIS A 50 4.97 10.52 6.84
C HIS A 50 6.02 10.70 7.95
N PRO A 51 6.28 11.90 8.50
CA PRO A 51 7.23 12.06 9.60
C PRO A 51 6.83 11.30 10.89
N GLN A 52 5.53 11.17 11.17
CA GLN A 52 5.04 10.41 12.33
C GLN A 52 5.13 8.91 12.09
N PHE A 53 4.91 8.45 10.86
CA PHE A 53 5.12 7.07 10.46
C PHE A 53 6.59 6.65 10.63
N GLU A 54 7.54 7.46 10.15
CA GLU A 54 8.98 7.20 10.32
C GLU A 54 9.40 7.17 11.80
N ARG A 55 8.87 8.11 12.60
CA ARG A 55 9.06 8.10 14.06
C ARG A 55 8.55 6.81 14.69
N ALA A 56 7.34 6.37 14.33
CA ALA A 56 6.73 5.15 14.86
C ALA A 56 7.53 3.89 14.47
N LEU A 57 8.06 3.82 13.24
CA LEU A 57 8.99 2.76 12.82
C LEU A 57 10.27 2.76 13.65
N LYS A 58 10.88 3.93 13.88
CA LYS A 58 12.11 4.09 14.66
C LYS A 58 11.92 3.65 16.11
N HIS A 59 10.77 3.99 16.71
CA HIS A 59 10.43 3.66 18.10
C HIS A 59 9.91 2.23 18.28
N GLY A 60 9.74 1.45 17.20
CA GLY A 60 9.29 0.06 17.28
C GLY A 60 7.78 -0.10 17.54
N GLU A 61 6.98 0.93 17.23
CA GLU A 61 5.52 0.92 17.40
C GLU A 61 4.80 0.23 16.23
N LEU A 62 5.49 0.09 15.09
CA LEU A 62 5.02 -0.56 13.85
C LEU A 62 5.92 -1.74 13.44
N PRO A 63 6.09 -2.78 14.29
CA PRO A 63 7.04 -3.86 14.04
C PRO A 63 6.73 -4.67 12.78
N PHE A 64 5.45 -4.89 12.43
CA PHE A 64 5.08 -5.62 11.23
C PHE A 64 5.33 -4.81 9.96
N LEU A 65 4.94 -3.54 9.90
CA LEU A 65 5.24 -2.69 8.75
C LEU A 65 6.75 -2.52 8.55
N ARG A 66 7.53 -2.39 9.64
CA ARG A 66 8.99 -2.41 9.59
C ARG A 66 9.54 -3.72 9.00
N ARG A 67 8.88 -4.85 9.26
CA ARG A 67 9.26 -6.14 8.68
C ARG A 67 8.96 -6.20 7.19
N LEU A 68 7.85 -5.62 6.73
CA LEU A 68 7.52 -5.55 5.29
C LEU A 68 8.64 -4.85 4.51
N LEU A 69 9.07 -3.68 4.99
CA LEU A 69 10.19 -2.91 4.41
C LEU A 69 11.49 -3.71 4.34
N ARG A 70 11.80 -4.48 5.40
CA ARG A 70 13.10 -5.16 5.53
C ARG A 70 13.18 -6.52 4.86
N ARG A 71 12.06 -7.25 4.76
CA ARG A 71 12.07 -8.69 4.38
C ARG A 71 11.11 -9.06 3.26
N GLU A 72 10.16 -8.20 2.94
CA GLU A 72 9.10 -8.51 1.97
C GLU A 72 9.18 -7.61 0.72
N HIS A 73 10.30 -6.90 0.53
CA HIS A 73 10.54 -6.00 -0.61
C HIS A 73 9.48 -4.91 -0.78
N TYR A 74 9.04 -4.30 0.32
CA TYR A 74 8.20 -3.10 0.26
C TYR A 74 9.07 -1.84 0.19
N GLN A 75 8.56 -0.81 -0.49
CA GLN A 75 9.15 0.52 -0.57
C GLN A 75 8.20 1.55 0.04
N LEU A 76 8.80 2.53 0.73
CA LEU A 76 8.10 3.69 1.26
C LEU A 76 8.18 4.83 0.24
N HIS A 77 7.04 5.39 -0.11
CA HIS A 77 6.92 6.53 -1.00
C HIS A 77 6.25 7.69 -0.26
N ALA A 78 6.70 8.92 -0.51
CA ALA A 78 5.95 10.11 -0.14
C ALA A 78 4.62 10.12 -0.90
N HIS A 79 3.52 10.45 -0.22
CA HIS A 79 2.20 10.56 -0.83
C HIS A 79 1.63 11.95 -0.54
N TYR A 80 1.49 12.76 -1.58
CA TYR A 80 0.90 14.09 -1.49
C TYR A 80 -0.62 13.98 -1.58
N SER A 81 -1.32 14.38 -0.53
CA SER A 81 -2.78 14.24 -0.41
C SER A 81 -3.58 15.06 -1.43
N GLY A 82 -3.01 16.16 -1.92
CA GLY A 82 -3.77 17.23 -2.54
C GLY A 82 -4.48 18.14 -1.53
N LEU A 83 -5.15 19.18 -2.03
CA LEU A 83 -6.01 20.07 -1.23
C LEU A 83 -7.49 19.99 -1.63
N PRO A 84 -8.41 20.05 -0.65
CA PRO A 84 -8.13 20.06 0.79
C PRO A 84 -7.56 18.70 1.25
N SER A 85 -6.62 18.71 2.21
CA SER A 85 -5.98 17.48 2.73
C SER A 85 -6.94 16.71 3.66
N THR A 86 -8.00 16.16 3.06
CA THR A 86 -9.11 15.49 3.76
C THR A 86 -9.43 14.17 3.07
N THR A 87 -9.84 13.17 3.86
CA THR A 87 -10.30 11.87 3.37
C THR A 87 -11.30 11.95 2.21
N PRO A 88 -12.39 12.76 2.23
CA PRO A 88 -13.30 12.84 1.09
C PRO A 88 -12.65 13.36 -0.19
N ALA A 89 -11.77 14.37 -0.12
CA ALA A 89 -11.07 14.85 -1.30
C ALA A 89 -10.09 13.80 -1.86
N VAL A 90 -9.33 13.14 -0.99
CA VAL A 90 -8.38 12.07 -1.38
C VAL A 90 -9.12 10.88 -1.96
N GLN A 91 -10.21 10.44 -1.35
CA GLN A 91 -11.02 9.32 -1.84
C GLN A 91 -11.75 9.67 -3.14
N GLY A 92 -12.17 10.91 -3.35
CA GLY A 92 -12.67 11.38 -4.64
C GLY A 92 -11.63 11.22 -5.76
N GLU A 93 -10.39 11.61 -5.48
CA GLU A 93 -9.29 11.48 -6.44
C GLU A 93 -8.88 10.00 -6.64
N LEU A 94 -8.81 9.21 -5.58
CA LEU A 94 -8.41 7.80 -5.64
C LEU A 94 -9.49 6.91 -6.28
N PHE A 95 -10.74 7.03 -5.85
CA PHE A 95 -11.82 6.14 -6.27
C PHE A 95 -12.42 6.53 -7.62
N TYR A 96 -12.45 7.82 -7.93
CA TYR A 96 -13.13 8.35 -9.13
C TYR A 96 -12.21 9.15 -10.05
N GLY A 97 -10.96 9.44 -9.67
CA GLY A 97 -10.04 10.22 -10.50
C GLY A 97 -10.34 11.72 -10.49
N VAL A 98 -11.17 12.21 -9.56
CA VAL A 98 -11.61 13.61 -9.49
C VAL A 98 -10.84 14.36 -8.41
N LYS A 99 -9.97 15.29 -8.83
CA LYS A 99 -9.19 16.14 -7.92
C LYS A 99 -10.08 17.21 -7.30
N GLY A 100 -9.92 17.46 -5.99
CA GLY A 100 -10.68 18.50 -5.29
C GLY A 100 -12.19 18.23 -5.31
N ALA A 101 -12.60 16.97 -5.09
CA ALA A 101 -13.99 16.54 -5.12
C ALA A 101 -14.93 17.33 -4.18
N VAL A 102 -14.36 17.90 -3.12
CA VAL A 102 -15.04 18.79 -2.16
C VAL A 102 -14.06 19.90 -1.76
N PRO A 103 -14.55 21.10 -1.39
CA PRO A 103 -13.68 22.23 -1.03
C PRO A 103 -13.16 22.13 0.41
N ALA A 104 -13.89 21.45 1.29
CA ALA A 104 -13.51 21.15 2.67
C ALA A 104 -14.39 20.01 3.22
N PHE A 105 -14.16 19.62 4.48
CA PHE A 105 -15.03 18.67 5.17
C PHE A 105 -16.39 19.29 5.56
N SER A 106 -16.44 20.62 5.75
CA SER A 106 -17.65 21.40 5.98
C SER A 106 -17.70 22.57 5.00
N PHE A 107 -18.80 22.71 4.27
CA PHE A 107 -18.97 23.71 3.22
C PHE A 107 -20.45 24.03 3.01
N ARG A 108 -20.76 25.09 2.25
CA ARG A 108 -22.14 25.44 1.86
C ARG A 108 -22.55 24.61 0.65
N ASP A 109 -23.61 23.86 0.81
CA ASP A 109 -24.24 23.13 -0.27
C ASP A 109 -24.85 24.09 -1.30
N HIS A 110 -24.61 23.86 -2.58
CA HIS A 110 -25.14 24.72 -3.64
C HIS A 110 -26.68 24.65 -3.75
N GLU A 111 -27.28 23.47 -3.58
CA GLU A 111 -28.73 23.28 -3.74
C GLU A 111 -29.53 23.78 -2.53
N SER A 112 -29.20 23.29 -1.34
CA SER A 112 -29.92 23.68 -0.11
C SER A 112 -29.47 25.01 0.47
N ARG A 113 -28.30 25.53 0.04
CA ARG A 113 -27.65 26.74 0.60
C ARG A 113 -27.34 26.66 2.09
N ARG A 114 -27.38 25.47 2.68
CA ARG A 114 -27.05 25.22 4.09
C ARG A 114 -25.60 24.77 4.22
N ILE A 115 -25.02 24.99 5.40
CA ILE A 115 -23.72 24.39 5.73
C ILE A 115 -23.91 22.90 5.98
N VAL A 116 -23.24 22.09 5.18
CA VAL A 116 -23.26 20.64 5.19
C VAL A 116 -21.90 20.08 5.59
N ARG A 117 -21.86 18.78 5.95
CA ARG A 117 -20.63 18.09 6.35
C ARG A 117 -20.53 16.71 5.71
N MET A 118 -19.30 16.28 5.42
CA MET A 118 -19.05 14.99 4.75
C MET A 118 -19.30 13.74 5.60
N TYR A 119 -19.59 13.89 6.91
CA TYR A 119 -20.06 12.76 7.72
C TYR A 119 -21.57 12.52 7.57
N ASP A 120 -22.32 13.46 7.01
CA ASP A 120 -23.77 13.34 6.83
C ASP A 120 -24.05 12.36 5.68
N PRO A 121 -24.82 11.28 5.92
CA PRO A 121 -25.05 10.23 4.92
C PRO A 121 -25.60 10.73 3.58
N GLU A 122 -26.55 11.67 3.64
CA GLU A 122 -27.21 12.23 2.47
C GLU A 122 -26.24 13.07 1.63
N VAL A 123 -25.40 13.86 2.29
CA VAL A 123 -24.38 14.71 1.65
C VAL A 123 -23.31 13.82 0.99
N ALA A 124 -22.80 12.82 1.72
CA ALA A 124 -21.82 11.88 1.19
C ALA A 124 -22.36 11.10 -0.02
N ALA A 125 -23.59 10.60 0.06
CA ALA A 125 -24.23 9.87 -1.03
C ALA A 125 -24.46 10.75 -2.28
N ARG A 126 -24.84 12.01 -2.10
CA ARG A 126 -25.01 12.95 -3.21
C ARG A 126 -23.68 13.29 -3.89
N VAL A 127 -22.64 13.61 -3.11
CA VAL A 127 -21.31 13.88 -3.67
C VAL A 127 -20.80 12.64 -4.41
N GLU A 128 -21.00 11.43 -3.85
CA GLU A 128 -20.65 10.18 -4.53
C GLU A 128 -21.39 9.97 -5.85
N ALA A 129 -22.67 10.34 -5.92
CA ALA A 129 -23.46 10.29 -7.16
C ALA A 129 -22.90 11.24 -8.22
N MET A 130 -22.49 12.46 -7.84
CA MET A 130 -21.84 13.40 -8.75
C MET A 130 -20.50 12.84 -9.27
N LEU A 131 -19.67 12.29 -8.39
CA LEU A 131 -18.39 11.68 -8.76
C LEU A 131 -18.56 10.50 -9.72
N SER A 132 -19.56 9.65 -9.47
CA SER A 132 -19.89 8.51 -10.32
C SER A 132 -20.42 8.94 -11.69
N GLY A 133 -21.03 10.12 -11.79
CA GLY A 133 -21.54 10.70 -13.03
C GLY A 133 -20.47 11.25 -13.99
N THR A 134 -19.21 11.34 -13.57
CA THR A 134 -18.10 11.89 -14.38
C THR A 134 -17.65 11.00 -15.56
N GLY A 135 -18.14 9.77 -15.64
CA GLY A 135 -17.78 8.80 -16.68
C GLY A 135 -16.52 7.98 -16.39
N ASN A 136 -15.82 8.25 -15.28
CA ASN A 136 -14.68 7.44 -14.83
C ASN A 136 -15.14 6.14 -14.16
N GLU A 137 -14.47 5.01 -14.45
CA GLU A 137 -14.76 3.74 -13.79
C GLU A 137 -14.42 3.80 -12.29
N ALA A 138 -15.38 3.53 -11.41
CA ALA A 138 -15.12 3.55 -9.97
C ALA A 138 -14.11 2.45 -9.55
N LEU A 139 -13.08 2.81 -8.77
CA LEU A 139 -11.97 1.91 -8.45
C LEU A 139 -12.42 0.61 -7.77
N LEU A 140 -13.37 0.73 -6.83
CA LEU A 140 -13.81 -0.40 -6.00
C LEU A 140 -14.91 -1.24 -6.65
N ALA A 141 -15.22 -1.03 -7.94
CA ALA A 141 -16.24 -1.78 -8.66
C ALA A 141 -16.10 -3.31 -8.47
N GLY A 142 -17.17 -3.98 -8.04
CA GLY A 142 -17.21 -5.42 -7.75
C GLY A 142 -16.43 -5.86 -6.50
N GLY A 143 -15.86 -4.92 -5.74
CA GLY A 143 -15.11 -5.13 -4.51
C GLY A 143 -15.89 -4.78 -3.24
N SER A 144 -15.16 -4.52 -2.15
CA SER A 144 -15.70 -4.05 -0.88
C SER A 144 -14.99 -2.79 -0.36
N ALA A 145 -15.71 -1.99 0.42
CA ALA A 145 -15.26 -0.75 1.04
C ALA A 145 -15.61 -0.78 2.54
N TYR A 146 -14.69 -0.36 3.40
CA TYR A 146 -14.85 -0.45 4.86
C TYR A 146 -14.45 0.86 5.53
N SER A 147 -15.42 1.52 6.17
CA SER A 147 -15.20 2.78 6.91
C SER A 147 -14.69 3.93 6.05
N ASP A 148 -15.04 3.92 4.76
CA ASP A 148 -14.75 4.97 3.79
C ASP A 148 -15.83 6.04 3.79
N ASN A 149 -15.53 7.23 3.23
CA ASN A 149 -16.54 8.26 3.02
C ASN A 149 -17.46 7.92 1.84
N TYR A 150 -16.92 7.23 0.84
CA TYR A 150 -17.63 6.77 -0.36
C TYR A 150 -17.58 5.25 -0.48
N ALA A 151 -18.58 4.64 -1.14
CA ALA A 151 -18.52 3.23 -1.49
C ALA A 151 -17.53 2.94 -2.62
N GLY A 152 -17.16 3.94 -3.43
CA GLY A 152 -16.16 3.76 -4.49
C GLY A 152 -16.62 2.82 -5.61
N GLY A 153 -17.95 2.63 -5.75
CA GLY A 153 -18.56 1.62 -6.62
C GLY A 153 -18.53 0.18 -6.09
N ALA A 154 -18.13 -0.03 -4.82
CA ALA A 154 -18.10 -1.35 -4.20
C ALA A 154 -19.47 -2.04 -4.23
N ALA A 155 -19.46 -3.35 -4.46
CA ALA A 155 -20.65 -4.18 -4.35
C ALA A 155 -21.02 -4.43 -2.88
N GLU A 156 -20.03 -4.37 -1.98
CA GLU A 156 -20.15 -4.65 -0.56
C GLU A 156 -19.59 -3.48 0.26
N PRO A 157 -20.27 -2.33 0.31
CA PRO A 157 -19.85 -1.20 1.13
C PRO A 157 -20.35 -1.37 2.57
N HIS A 158 -19.45 -1.16 3.54
CA HIS A 158 -19.72 -1.39 4.95
C HIS A 158 -19.19 -0.26 5.82
N PHE A 159 -20.05 0.24 6.71
CA PHE A 159 -19.72 1.33 7.64
C PHE A 159 -19.31 2.64 6.97
N CYS A 160 -19.76 2.87 5.73
CA CYS A 160 -19.56 4.15 5.05
C CYS A 160 -20.72 5.10 5.40
N PRO A 161 -20.51 6.42 5.50
CA PRO A 161 -21.62 7.38 5.56
C PRO A 161 -22.61 7.17 4.42
N SER A 162 -22.13 6.92 3.20
CA SER A 162 -22.98 6.63 2.04
C SER A 162 -23.62 5.24 2.04
N ALA A 163 -23.17 4.31 2.90
CA ALA A 163 -23.67 2.94 3.00
C ALA A 163 -23.51 2.35 4.42
N MET A 164 -24.60 2.38 5.21
CA MET A 164 -24.55 2.08 6.64
C MET A 164 -24.58 0.59 7.02
N GLY A 165 -23.46 0.12 7.61
CA GLY A 165 -23.35 -1.10 8.41
C GLY A 165 -23.66 -2.42 7.70
N TRP A 166 -23.76 -3.51 8.49
CA TRP A 166 -24.13 -4.88 8.02
C TRP A 166 -25.65 -5.13 8.12
N GLY A 167 -26.43 -4.05 8.18
CA GLY A 167 -27.76 -4.05 8.78
C GLY A 167 -28.77 -4.95 8.08
N SER A 168 -28.74 -5.05 6.76
CA SER A 168 -29.62 -5.91 5.97
C SER A 168 -29.18 -7.37 6.01
N THR A 169 -27.87 -7.63 5.94
CA THR A 169 -27.27 -8.97 5.90
C THR A 169 -27.38 -9.72 7.22
N LEU A 170 -27.17 -9.04 8.36
CA LEU A 170 -27.29 -9.65 9.69
C LEU A 170 -28.75 -9.77 10.17
N ARG A 171 -29.65 -8.85 9.77
CA ARG A 171 -31.08 -8.94 10.12
C ARG A 171 -31.79 -10.07 9.37
N ALA A 172 -31.29 -10.44 8.19
CA ALA A 172 -31.78 -11.59 7.43
C ALA A 172 -31.14 -12.92 7.88
N ALA A 173 -30.13 -12.90 8.75
CA ALA A 173 -29.40 -14.10 9.16
C ALA A 173 -30.14 -14.88 10.26
N ASN A 174 -30.27 -16.19 10.06
CA ASN A 174 -30.86 -17.12 11.02
C ASN A 174 -30.09 -17.09 12.38
N PRO A 175 -30.76 -17.18 13.55
CA PRO A 175 -30.12 -17.25 14.87
C PRO A 175 -28.99 -18.29 14.98
N LEU A 176 -29.10 -19.43 14.31
CA LEU A 176 -28.05 -20.44 14.26
C LEU A 176 -26.80 -19.97 13.49
N VAL A 177 -26.99 -19.16 12.45
CA VAL A 177 -25.91 -18.54 11.68
C VAL A 177 -25.21 -17.46 12.51
N LEU A 178 -25.97 -16.65 13.27
CA LEU A 178 -25.41 -15.70 14.23
C LEU A 178 -24.61 -16.41 15.34
N LEU A 179 -25.12 -17.51 15.88
CA LEU A 179 -24.42 -18.30 16.89
C LEU A 179 -23.13 -18.93 16.33
N ALA A 180 -23.18 -19.52 15.15
CA ALA A 180 -22.01 -20.06 14.46
C ALA A 180 -20.98 -18.97 14.10
N PHE A 181 -21.43 -17.77 13.74
CA PHE A 181 -20.58 -16.60 13.54
C PHE A 181 -19.87 -16.19 14.84
N LEU A 182 -20.61 -16.13 15.96
CA LEU A 182 -20.06 -15.85 17.29
C LEU A 182 -19.03 -16.89 17.72
N LEU A 183 -19.35 -18.18 17.58
CA LEU A 183 -18.47 -19.29 17.97
C LEU A 183 -17.20 -19.34 17.11
N SER A 184 -17.33 -19.18 15.79
CA SER A 184 -16.16 -19.21 14.87
C SER A 184 -15.20 -18.03 15.09
N ASN A 185 -15.70 -16.90 15.59
CA ASN A 185 -14.92 -15.71 15.93
C ASN A 185 -14.73 -15.53 17.45
N PHE A 186 -14.97 -16.56 18.27
CA PHE A 186 -14.95 -16.46 19.73
C PHE A 186 -13.68 -15.80 20.28
N TYR A 187 -12.51 -16.20 19.77
CA TYR A 187 -11.23 -15.58 20.16
C TYR A 187 -11.15 -14.09 19.82
N SER A 188 -11.68 -13.68 18.66
CA SER A 188 -11.74 -12.27 18.29
C SER A 188 -12.65 -11.50 19.25
N PHE A 189 -13.78 -12.07 19.67
CA PHE A 189 -14.68 -11.46 20.65
C PHE A 189 -14.06 -11.38 22.04
N VAL A 190 -13.39 -12.44 22.51
CA VAL A 190 -12.65 -12.42 23.78
C VAL A 190 -11.54 -11.37 23.73
N ARG A 191 -10.78 -11.31 22.62
CA ARG A 191 -9.75 -10.29 22.43
C ARG A 191 -10.34 -8.89 22.46
N VAL A 192 -11.44 -8.65 21.76
CA VAL A 192 -12.17 -7.38 21.82
C VAL A 192 -12.54 -7.10 23.27
N ALA A 193 -13.20 -8.01 23.99
CA ALA A 193 -13.57 -7.82 25.39
C ALA A 193 -12.39 -7.45 26.31
N VAL A 194 -11.24 -8.11 26.16
CA VAL A 194 -10.02 -7.80 26.92
C VAL A 194 -9.48 -6.41 26.56
N LEU A 195 -9.40 -6.08 25.27
CA LEU A 195 -8.96 -4.76 24.81
C LEU A 195 -9.92 -3.66 25.27
N LEU A 196 -11.23 -3.93 25.30
CA LEU A 196 -12.25 -3.03 25.81
C LEU A 196 -12.03 -2.75 27.29
N LEU A 197 -11.76 -3.77 28.11
CA LEU A 197 -11.48 -3.60 29.54
C LEU A 197 -10.19 -2.81 29.78
N LEU A 198 -9.12 -3.12 29.04
CA LEU A 198 -7.86 -2.38 29.11
C LEU A 198 -8.04 -0.91 28.71
N GLU A 199 -8.71 -0.64 27.59
CA GLU A 199 -8.96 0.73 27.15
C GLU A 199 -9.92 1.48 28.05
N LEU A 200 -10.91 0.80 28.65
CA LEU A 200 -11.78 1.41 29.66
C LEU A 200 -10.97 1.84 30.89
N GLY A 201 -10.04 1.00 31.35
CA GLY A 201 -9.13 1.34 32.45
C GLY A 201 -8.23 2.53 32.13
N LEU A 202 -7.61 2.54 30.93
CA LEU A 202 -6.79 3.66 30.47
C LEU A 202 -7.60 4.94 30.30
N ALA A 203 -8.79 4.85 29.74
CA ALA A 203 -9.69 5.97 29.53
C ALA A 203 -10.19 6.56 30.86
N LEU A 204 -10.44 5.72 31.87
CA LEU A 204 -10.82 6.19 33.22
C LEU A 204 -9.65 6.88 33.93
N TYR A 205 -8.44 6.33 33.83
CA TYR A 205 -7.23 6.99 34.33
C TYR A 205 -7.01 8.36 33.67
N ASP A 206 -7.19 8.43 32.36
CA ASP A 206 -7.10 9.67 31.58
C ASP A 206 -8.19 10.67 31.94
N PHE A 207 -9.41 10.21 32.17
CA PHE A 207 -10.52 11.05 32.62
C PHE A 207 -10.14 11.77 33.92
N VAL A 208 -9.62 11.02 34.90
CA VAL A 208 -9.15 11.58 36.17
C VAL A 208 -8.00 12.58 35.96
N ARG A 209 -6.99 12.22 35.16
CA ARG A 209 -5.87 13.11 34.85
C ARG A 209 -6.30 14.36 34.08
N GLY A 210 -7.30 14.23 33.21
CA GLY A 210 -7.86 15.30 32.41
C GLY A 210 -8.59 16.32 33.27
N LEU A 211 -9.38 15.86 34.24
CA LEU A 211 -10.01 16.71 35.25
C LEU A 211 -8.96 17.48 36.07
N VAL A 212 -7.87 16.83 36.47
CA VAL A 212 -6.75 17.49 37.19
C VAL A 212 -6.07 18.57 36.34
N ARG A 213 -6.14 18.46 35.01
CA ARG A 213 -5.60 19.45 34.04
C ARG A 213 -6.61 20.49 33.60
N GLY A 214 -7.82 20.49 34.17
CA GLY A 214 -8.86 21.47 33.87
C GLY A 214 -9.65 21.22 32.59
N TYR A 215 -9.63 20.00 32.04
CA TYR A 215 -10.50 19.65 30.91
C TYR A 215 -11.96 19.45 31.35
N ASP A 216 -12.89 19.70 30.42
CA ASP A 216 -14.34 19.60 30.67
C ASP A 216 -14.79 18.17 31.00
N PHE A 217 -15.50 18.02 32.11
CA PHE A 217 -15.98 16.73 32.64
C PHE A 217 -16.91 15.99 31.66
N PHE A 218 -17.88 16.67 31.07
CA PHE A 218 -18.87 16.03 30.20
C PHE A 218 -18.26 15.62 28.86
N LYS A 219 -17.31 16.40 28.33
CA LYS A 219 -16.53 16.05 27.14
C LYS A 219 -15.63 14.83 27.38
N GLU A 220 -15.00 14.73 28.56
CA GLU A 220 -14.18 13.56 28.91
C GLU A 220 -15.00 12.29 29.13
N LEU A 221 -16.19 12.38 29.74
CA LEU A 221 -17.07 11.22 29.97
C LEU A 221 -17.64 10.64 28.67
N LYS A 222 -18.14 11.50 27.76
CA LYS A 222 -18.71 11.10 26.46
C LYS A 222 -17.69 10.44 25.53
N PHE A 223 -16.40 10.62 25.79
CA PHE A 223 -15.33 10.13 24.92
C PHE A 223 -14.99 8.65 25.12
N VAL A 224 -15.13 8.14 26.35
CA VAL A 224 -14.75 6.76 26.68
C VAL A 224 -15.44 5.74 25.78
N PRO A 225 -16.77 5.83 25.52
CA PRO A 225 -17.46 4.91 24.61
C PRO A 225 -17.03 5.08 23.14
N THR A 226 -16.85 6.31 22.67
CA THR A 226 -16.46 6.63 21.29
C THR A 226 -15.07 6.11 20.94
N ARG A 227 -14.08 6.32 21.83
CA ARG A 227 -12.71 5.79 21.72
C ARG A 227 -12.73 4.29 21.49
N VAL A 228 -13.45 3.60 22.37
CA VAL A 228 -13.61 2.16 22.38
C VAL A 228 -14.29 1.66 21.10
N ALA A 229 -15.38 2.31 20.69
CA ALA A 229 -16.18 1.92 19.54
C ALA A 229 -15.40 2.06 18.22
N ILE A 230 -14.73 3.19 17.98
CA ILE A 230 -14.03 3.43 16.71
C ILE A 230 -12.64 2.78 16.70
N SER A 231 -11.85 2.96 17.78
CA SER A 231 -10.44 2.52 17.78
C SER A 231 -10.26 1.02 18.01
N ILE A 232 -11.25 0.32 18.57
CA ILE A 232 -11.20 -1.15 18.77
C ILE A 232 -12.27 -1.85 17.96
N LEU A 233 -13.55 -1.59 18.26
CA LEU A 233 -14.65 -2.40 17.72
C LEU A 233 -14.74 -2.29 16.20
N LEU A 234 -14.79 -1.07 15.66
CA LEU A 234 -14.85 -0.85 14.21
C LEU A 234 -13.64 -1.46 13.50
N ARG A 235 -12.41 -1.21 13.99
CA ARG A 235 -11.19 -1.83 13.44
C ARG A 235 -11.29 -3.36 13.38
N GLU A 236 -11.73 -4.00 14.45
CA GLU A 236 -11.86 -5.46 14.48
C GLU A 236 -12.96 -5.97 13.54
N LEU A 237 -14.08 -5.25 13.42
CA LEU A 237 -15.13 -5.55 12.44
C LEU A 237 -14.61 -5.45 11.00
N CYS A 238 -13.87 -4.39 10.67
CA CYS A 238 -13.25 -4.22 9.34
C CYS A 238 -12.25 -5.34 9.04
N VAL A 239 -11.45 -5.78 10.03
CA VAL A 239 -10.53 -6.91 9.85
C VAL A 239 -11.27 -8.23 9.65
N ILE A 240 -12.36 -8.47 10.38
CA ILE A 240 -13.19 -9.67 10.21
C ILE A 240 -13.83 -9.67 8.81
N GLY A 241 -14.47 -8.56 8.42
CA GLY A 241 -15.07 -8.38 7.10
C GLY A 241 -14.07 -8.56 5.96
N GLY A 242 -12.95 -7.84 6.02
CA GLY A 242 -11.87 -7.96 5.03
C GLY A 242 -11.36 -9.39 4.89
N LYS A 243 -11.20 -10.14 5.99
CA LYS A 243 -10.80 -11.56 5.91
C LYS A 243 -11.85 -12.46 5.26
N ILE A 244 -13.13 -12.17 5.45
CA ILE A 244 -14.23 -12.87 4.78
C ILE A 244 -14.15 -12.59 3.28
N ASP A 245 -14.00 -11.33 2.88
CA ASP A 245 -13.94 -10.93 1.47
C ASP A 245 -12.69 -11.45 0.74
N ILE A 246 -11.53 -11.48 1.41
CA ILE A 246 -10.32 -12.16 0.91
C ILE A 246 -10.61 -13.64 0.65
N SER A 247 -11.36 -14.28 1.56
CA SER A 247 -11.72 -15.70 1.45
C SER A 247 -12.80 -15.97 0.42
N ARG A 248 -13.61 -14.95 0.07
CA ARG A 248 -14.57 -14.96 -1.05
C ARG A 248 -13.89 -14.66 -2.38
N GLY A 249 -12.72 -14.01 -2.38
CA GLY A 249 -11.99 -13.67 -3.59
C GLY A 249 -12.52 -12.43 -4.31
N LEU A 250 -12.96 -11.40 -3.58
CA LEU A 250 -13.34 -10.12 -4.19
C LEU A 250 -12.13 -9.46 -4.91
N PRO A 251 -12.30 -8.84 -6.09
CA PRO A 251 -11.18 -8.29 -6.86
C PRO A 251 -10.40 -7.21 -6.12
N ILE A 252 -11.09 -6.34 -5.38
CA ILE A 252 -10.47 -5.25 -4.62
C ILE A 252 -11.19 -5.08 -3.29
N ILE A 253 -10.43 -4.78 -2.24
CA ILE A 253 -10.92 -4.54 -0.88
C ILE A 253 -10.23 -3.29 -0.37
N HIS A 254 -10.99 -2.27 0.00
CA HIS A 254 -10.46 -1.09 0.68
C HIS A 254 -10.91 -1.07 2.13
N ILE A 255 -9.98 -0.74 3.04
CA ILE A 255 -10.23 -0.65 4.47
C ILE A 255 -9.58 0.62 5.02
N ASN A 256 -10.39 1.50 5.60
CA ASN A 256 -9.92 2.70 6.30
C ASN A 256 -9.89 2.50 7.83
N PHE A 257 -8.72 2.72 8.43
CA PHE A 257 -8.52 2.67 9.87
C PHE A 257 -8.48 4.08 10.48
N LEU A 258 -9.64 4.52 10.96
CA LEU A 258 -9.89 5.85 11.58
C LEU A 258 -9.20 6.09 12.93
N GLY A 259 -8.64 5.04 13.55
CA GLY A 259 -8.24 5.09 14.96
C GLY A 259 -7.12 6.09 15.27
N TYR A 260 -6.19 6.33 14.35
CA TYR A 260 -5.11 7.29 14.55
C TYR A 260 -5.60 8.74 14.41
N ASP A 261 -6.34 9.05 13.33
CA ASP A 261 -6.99 10.34 13.08
C ASP A 261 -7.82 10.81 14.29
N GLU A 262 -8.69 9.94 14.82
CA GLU A 262 -9.53 10.24 15.99
C GLU A 262 -8.72 10.63 17.24
N GLN A 263 -7.63 9.90 17.54
CA GLN A 263 -6.81 10.23 18.70
C GLN A 263 -5.98 11.50 18.48
N SER A 264 -5.56 11.73 17.25
CA SER A 264 -4.72 12.86 16.88
C SER A 264 -5.50 14.18 16.96
N HIS A 265 -6.75 14.21 16.49
CA HIS A 265 -7.67 15.34 16.69
C HIS A 265 -7.80 15.74 18.16
N ARG A 266 -7.82 14.77 19.09
CA ARG A 266 -8.07 15.07 20.52
C ARG A 266 -6.81 15.36 21.33
N ARG A 267 -5.75 14.60 21.12
CA ARG A 267 -4.55 14.61 21.97
C ARG A 267 -3.30 15.10 21.24
N GLY A 268 -3.43 15.35 19.94
CA GLY A 268 -2.35 15.74 19.04
C GLY A 268 -1.68 14.52 18.39
N PRO A 269 -1.12 14.69 17.18
CA PRO A 269 -0.55 13.60 16.38
C PRO A 269 0.66 12.93 17.02
N ARG A 270 1.41 13.67 17.86
CA ARG A 270 2.60 13.16 18.59
C ARG A 270 2.27 12.51 19.93
N SER A 271 1.00 12.43 20.31
CA SER A 271 0.62 11.93 21.62
C SER A 271 0.92 10.44 21.77
N LEU A 272 1.24 10.02 23.01
CA LEU A 272 1.41 8.60 23.32
C LEU A 272 0.16 7.78 22.97
N PHE A 273 -1.03 8.38 23.01
CA PHE A 273 -2.29 7.71 22.69
C PHE A 273 -2.48 7.51 21.18
N ALA A 274 -2.22 8.53 20.35
CA ALA A 274 -2.24 8.37 18.91
C ALA A 274 -1.27 7.25 18.48
N HIS A 275 -0.06 7.26 19.01
CA HIS A 275 0.95 6.23 18.74
C HIS A 275 0.64 4.86 19.35
N TRP A 276 -0.07 4.79 20.48
CA TRP A 276 -0.55 3.51 21.02
C TRP A 276 -1.53 2.82 20.07
N THR A 277 -2.44 3.58 19.45
CA THR A 277 -3.39 3.03 18.48
C THR A 277 -2.70 2.42 17.25
N LEU A 278 -1.52 2.93 16.87
CA LEU A 278 -0.73 2.39 15.77
C LEU A 278 -0.33 0.92 15.98
N LYS A 279 -0.10 0.49 17.22
CA LYS A 279 0.19 -0.94 17.51
C LYS A 279 -0.98 -1.84 17.16
N GLY A 280 -2.20 -1.39 17.44
CA GLY A 280 -3.41 -2.12 17.09
C GLY A 280 -3.66 -2.14 15.58
N ILE A 281 -3.32 -1.05 14.88
CA ILE A 281 -3.37 -0.96 13.42
C ILE A 281 -2.31 -1.88 12.78
N ASP A 282 -1.06 -1.89 13.27
CA ASP A 282 0.02 -2.75 12.79
C ASP A 282 -0.36 -4.25 12.87
N ASP A 283 -0.94 -4.68 13.99
CA ASP A 283 -1.42 -6.07 14.11
C ASP A 283 -2.66 -6.35 13.24
N ALA A 284 -3.55 -5.36 13.03
CA ALA A 284 -4.68 -5.50 12.10
C ALA A 284 -4.17 -5.72 10.66
N VAL A 285 -3.23 -4.90 10.21
CA VAL A 285 -2.54 -5.05 8.92
C VAL A 285 -1.85 -6.41 8.84
N ALA A 286 -1.16 -6.84 9.89
CA ALA A 286 -0.51 -8.15 9.94
C ALA A 286 -1.49 -9.33 9.79
N ARG A 287 -2.72 -9.21 10.32
CA ARG A 287 -3.77 -10.24 10.18
C ARG A 287 -4.35 -10.25 8.77
N LEU A 288 -4.60 -9.10 8.17
CA LEU A 288 -5.09 -8.96 6.79
C LEU A 288 -4.06 -9.48 5.79
N TRP A 289 -2.80 -9.07 5.91
CA TRP A 289 -1.71 -9.53 5.05
C TRP A 289 -1.49 -11.04 5.12
N ARG A 290 -1.58 -11.63 6.32
CA ARG A 290 -1.54 -13.09 6.46
C ARG A 290 -2.72 -13.77 5.78
N ALA A 291 -3.93 -13.20 5.85
CA ALA A 291 -5.09 -13.75 5.16
C ALA A 291 -4.93 -13.65 3.64
N ALA A 292 -4.44 -12.51 3.13
CA ALA A 292 -4.14 -12.26 1.73
C ALA A 292 -3.20 -13.33 1.14
N ASN A 293 -2.07 -13.60 1.83
CA ASN A 293 -1.09 -14.62 1.42
C ASN A 293 -1.59 -16.06 1.48
N HIS A 294 -2.72 -16.31 2.16
CA HIS A 294 -3.34 -17.64 2.24
C HIS A 294 -4.66 -17.70 1.46
N ALA A 295 -4.98 -16.67 0.68
CA ALA A 295 -6.23 -16.57 -0.04
C ALA A 295 -6.42 -17.74 -1.03
N PRO A 296 -7.60 -18.37 -1.06
CA PRO A 296 -7.85 -19.51 -1.93
C PRO A 296 -8.06 -19.11 -3.40
N TRP A 297 -8.77 -18.01 -3.66
CA TRP A 297 -9.35 -17.72 -4.98
C TRP A 297 -8.68 -16.61 -5.79
N ARG A 298 -7.80 -15.82 -5.17
CA ARG A 298 -7.05 -14.73 -5.83
C ARG A 298 -5.66 -14.61 -5.22
N HIS A 299 -4.75 -14.02 -6.00
CA HIS A 299 -3.46 -13.57 -5.52
C HIS A 299 -3.56 -12.09 -5.13
N TYR A 300 -3.66 -11.82 -3.83
CA TYR A 300 -3.77 -10.46 -3.32
C TYR A 300 -2.41 -9.79 -3.13
N GLU A 301 -2.28 -8.58 -3.64
CA GLU A 301 -1.32 -7.61 -3.10
C GLU A 301 -1.95 -6.80 -1.97
N VAL A 302 -1.12 -6.33 -1.04
CA VAL A 302 -1.56 -5.50 0.08
C VAL A 302 -0.76 -4.22 0.06
N TRP A 303 -1.47 -3.11 -0.15
CA TRP A 303 -0.92 -1.75 -0.15
C TRP A 303 -1.38 -1.06 1.13
N VAL A 304 -0.46 -0.39 1.81
CA VAL A 304 -0.76 0.37 3.03
C VAL A 304 -0.40 1.82 2.76
N TYR A 305 -1.33 2.76 2.95
CA TYR A 305 -1.06 4.16 2.69
C TYR A 305 -1.75 5.06 3.72
N SER A 306 -1.35 6.31 3.78
CA SER A 306 -2.06 7.37 4.49
C SER A 306 -2.52 8.40 3.47
N ASP A 307 -3.80 8.75 3.55
CA ASP A 307 -4.48 9.70 2.67
C ASP A 307 -3.98 11.13 2.90
N HIS A 308 -3.83 11.53 4.16
CA HIS A 308 -3.23 12.79 4.59
C HIS A 308 -2.57 12.62 5.97
N GLY A 309 -1.83 13.64 6.40
CA GLY A 309 -1.32 13.72 7.76
C GLY A 309 -2.16 14.62 8.66
N GLN A 310 -1.64 14.90 9.85
CA GLN A 310 -2.20 15.91 10.76
C GLN A 310 -1.08 16.77 11.34
N ALA A 311 -1.31 18.08 11.39
CA ALA A 311 -0.48 19.03 12.11
C ALA A 311 -0.92 19.14 13.58
N ALA A 312 0.03 19.36 14.48
CA ALA A 312 -0.30 19.76 15.84
C ALA A 312 -0.76 21.22 15.84
N VAL A 313 -1.94 21.50 16.39
CA VAL A 313 -2.58 22.81 16.33
C VAL A 313 -3.00 23.33 17.71
N ARG A 314 -3.25 24.64 17.77
CA ARG A 314 -4.08 25.27 18.81
C ARG A 314 -5.38 25.78 18.17
N SER A 315 -6.48 25.81 18.92
CA SER A 315 -7.71 26.41 18.38
C SER A 315 -7.60 27.93 18.29
N TYR A 316 -8.20 28.51 17.26
CA TYR A 316 -8.24 29.95 17.01
C TYR A 316 -8.79 30.70 18.22
N GLN A 317 -9.88 30.18 18.81
CA GLN A 317 -10.46 30.73 20.04
C GLN A 317 -9.50 30.72 21.22
N ALA A 318 -8.67 29.69 21.37
CA ALA A 318 -7.67 29.64 22.44
C ALA A 318 -6.44 30.54 22.17
N VAL A 319 -6.27 31.02 20.94
CA VAL A 319 -5.20 31.95 20.56
C VAL A 319 -5.68 33.40 20.63
N GLN A 320 -6.87 33.69 20.09
CA GLN A 320 -7.43 35.04 19.98
C GLN A 320 -8.35 35.44 21.14
N GLY A 321 -8.91 34.47 21.87
CA GLY A 321 -9.89 34.72 22.94
C GLY A 321 -11.35 34.81 22.48
N TYR A 322 -11.62 34.77 21.17
CA TYR A 322 -12.96 34.82 20.56
C TYR A 322 -13.05 33.88 19.34
N SER A 323 -14.26 33.55 18.88
CA SER A 323 -14.47 32.59 17.79
C SER A 323 -14.15 33.19 16.41
N LEU A 324 -14.07 32.34 15.38
CA LEU A 324 -13.91 32.82 14.01
C LEU A 324 -15.16 33.58 13.54
N GLU A 325 -16.34 33.12 13.97
CA GLU A 325 -17.63 33.73 13.70
C GLU A 325 -17.71 35.15 14.29
N ASP A 326 -17.19 35.34 15.51
CA ASP A 326 -17.07 36.67 16.12
C ASP A 326 -16.11 37.57 15.32
N ALA A 327 -15.01 37.01 14.81
CA ALA A 327 -14.04 37.73 13.98
C ALA A 327 -14.67 38.22 12.67
N VAL A 328 -15.44 37.35 12.01
CA VAL A 328 -16.16 37.68 10.78
C VAL A 328 -17.21 38.74 11.06
N THR A 329 -18.00 38.57 12.11
CA THR A 329 -19.03 39.55 12.52
C THR A 329 -18.40 40.93 12.77
N ALA A 330 -17.31 40.99 13.54
CA ALA A 330 -16.60 42.23 13.84
C ALA A 330 -16.03 42.91 12.57
N ALA A 331 -15.55 42.13 11.59
CA ALA A 331 -15.07 42.68 10.32
C ALA A 331 -16.22 43.32 9.50
N PHE A 332 -17.41 42.74 9.53
CA PHE A 332 -18.60 43.29 8.88
C PHE A 332 -19.17 44.51 9.62
N ASP A 333 -19.16 44.51 10.95
CA ASP A 333 -19.58 45.69 11.72
C ASP A 333 -18.70 46.90 11.41
N LYS A 334 -17.39 46.70 11.25
CA LYS A 334 -16.43 47.76 10.90
C LYS A 334 -16.60 48.30 9.48
N LEU A 335 -17.09 47.49 8.55
CA LEU A 335 -17.42 47.92 7.19
C LEU A 335 -18.62 48.90 7.16
N GLY A 336 -19.39 48.99 8.26
CA GLY A 336 -20.60 49.82 8.35
C GLY A 336 -21.89 49.07 8.00
N THR A 337 -21.83 47.75 7.82
CA THR A 337 -22.98 46.87 7.65
C THR A 337 -23.50 46.37 9.00
N THR A 338 -24.09 47.26 9.79
CA THR A 338 -24.64 46.94 11.11
C THR A 338 -25.85 45.99 11.01
N GLY A 339 -25.84 44.89 11.77
CA GLY A 339 -26.94 43.92 11.85
C GLY A 339 -26.68 42.57 11.18
N LEU A 340 -25.51 42.37 10.58
CA LEU A 340 -25.13 41.11 9.92
C LEU A 340 -24.38 40.16 10.87
N ASN A 341 -25.08 39.59 11.85
CA ASN A 341 -24.48 38.65 12.80
C ASN A 341 -24.32 37.25 12.20
N VAL A 342 -23.13 36.64 12.33
CA VAL A 342 -22.94 35.21 12.05
C VAL A 342 -23.56 34.41 13.19
N ARG A 343 -24.57 33.58 12.92
CA ARG A 343 -25.12 32.68 13.95
C ARG A 343 -24.09 31.60 14.30
N PRO A 344 -23.79 31.36 15.59
CA PRO A 344 -22.87 30.30 15.99
C PRO A 344 -23.47 28.94 15.59
N GLN A 345 -22.81 28.23 14.68
CA GLN A 345 -23.10 26.82 14.45
C GLN A 345 -22.37 26.02 15.52
N GLY A 346 -23.09 25.16 16.25
CA GLY A 346 -22.50 24.37 17.33
C GLY A 346 -21.23 23.62 16.87
N ALA A 347 -20.07 24.03 17.39
CA ALA A 347 -18.77 23.42 17.12
C ALA A 347 -18.64 22.08 17.87
N GLY A 348 -19.41 21.08 17.43
CA GLY A 348 -19.25 19.70 17.87
C GLY A 348 -18.12 19.04 17.08
N GLY A 349 -17.12 18.47 17.77
CA GLY A 349 -16.05 17.72 17.10
C GLY A 349 -16.59 16.48 16.36
N ILE A 350 -15.96 16.16 15.22
CA ILE A 350 -16.29 15.05 14.29
C ILE A 350 -16.53 13.71 15.04
N GLN A 351 -15.76 13.50 16.11
CA GLN A 351 -15.66 12.27 16.92
C GLN A 351 -17.00 11.76 17.46
N THR A 352 -17.82 12.66 18.02
CA THR A 352 -19.08 12.26 18.69
C THR A 352 -20.14 11.73 17.72
N GLN A 353 -20.01 11.99 16.42
CA GLN A 353 -21.01 11.60 15.42
C GLN A 353 -20.59 10.42 14.54
N ARG A 354 -19.30 10.08 14.42
CA ARG A 354 -18.83 8.88 13.70
C ARG A 354 -19.30 7.55 14.34
N VAL A 355 -19.72 7.57 15.61
CA VAL A 355 -20.39 6.42 16.27
C VAL A 355 -21.66 5.98 15.51
N ARG A 356 -22.28 6.89 14.74
CA ARG A 356 -23.45 6.59 13.89
C ARG A 356 -23.16 5.50 12.84
N PHE A 357 -21.90 5.28 12.45
CA PHE A 357 -21.51 4.25 11.48
C PHE A 357 -21.78 2.81 11.96
N LEU A 358 -21.81 2.58 13.28
CA LEU A 358 -22.02 1.24 13.86
C LEU A 358 -23.51 0.83 13.93
N GLY A 359 -24.44 1.74 13.66
CA GLY A 359 -25.85 1.46 13.35
C GLY A 359 -26.82 1.23 14.53
N GLY A 360 -28.09 1.59 14.28
CA GLY A 360 -29.30 1.29 15.07
C GLY A 360 -30.08 2.55 15.52
N ARG A 361 -31.38 2.68 15.17
CA ARG A 361 -32.25 3.83 15.58
C ARG A 361 -32.20 4.13 17.09
N LYS A 362 -32.02 3.11 17.93
CA LYS A 362 -31.91 3.24 19.40
C LYS A 362 -30.55 3.78 19.87
N ILE A 363 -29.45 3.41 19.19
CA ILE A 363 -28.10 3.92 19.48
C ILE A 363 -27.97 5.37 18.99
N GLN A 364 -28.58 5.69 17.85
CA GLN A 364 -28.70 7.07 17.35
C GLN A 364 -29.40 7.99 18.37
N HIS A 365 -30.45 7.51 19.04
CA HIS A 365 -31.21 8.26 20.04
C HIS A 365 -30.50 8.40 21.40
N LEU A 366 -29.58 7.48 21.73
CA LEU A 366 -28.78 7.50 22.97
C LEU A 366 -27.63 8.51 22.90
N PHE A 367 -27.13 8.78 21.69
CA PHE A 367 -26.04 9.73 21.41
C PHE A 367 -26.53 11.05 20.79
N SER A 368 -27.84 11.22 20.58
CA SER A 368 -28.44 12.49 20.14
C SER A 368 -28.57 13.46 21.32
N VAL A 369 -27.47 14.12 21.70
CA VAL A 369 -27.52 15.30 22.56
C VAL A 369 -26.63 16.39 21.97
N LEU A 370 -27.20 17.09 20.99
CA LEU A 370 -27.30 18.55 20.86
C LEU A 370 -27.93 18.84 19.48
N GLY A 371 -29.13 19.39 19.53
CA GLY A 371 -29.93 19.73 18.36
C GLY A 371 -29.30 20.85 17.54
N ILE A 372 -29.41 20.72 16.23
CA ILE A 372 -29.34 21.84 15.30
C ILE A 372 -30.80 22.21 15.10
N ASN A 373 -31.20 23.42 15.50
CA ASN A 373 -32.50 23.96 15.09
C ASN A 373 -32.41 24.20 13.58
N ASP A 374 -33.27 23.51 12.84
CA ASP A 374 -33.52 23.71 11.43
C ASP A 374 -34.37 24.98 11.26
N GLU A 375 -33.72 26.13 11.06
CA GLU A 375 -34.38 27.31 10.51
C GLU A 375 -33.58 27.80 9.29
N GLU A 376 -34.32 28.26 8.27
CA GLU A 376 -33.81 28.79 7.01
C GLU A 376 -32.85 29.97 7.28
N ALA A 377 -31.66 29.93 6.69
CA ALA A 377 -30.74 31.06 6.73
C ALA A 377 -31.24 32.13 5.76
N GLU A 378 -31.60 33.31 6.26
CA GLU A 378 -31.91 34.46 5.42
C GLU A 378 -30.68 34.84 4.57
N GLU A 379 -30.89 35.09 3.26
CA GLU A 379 -29.83 35.41 2.28
C GLU A 379 -29.00 36.66 2.63
N ALA A 380 -29.45 37.46 3.59
CA ALA A 380 -28.83 38.71 3.98
C ALA A 380 -27.55 38.54 4.84
N HIS A 381 -27.33 37.39 5.48
CA HIS A 381 -26.25 37.22 6.46
C HIS A 381 -25.02 36.45 5.94
N PRO A 382 -23.79 36.82 6.36
CA PRO A 382 -22.59 36.04 6.06
C PRO A 382 -22.65 34.67 6.74
N LEU A 383 -22.22 33.63 6.03
CA LEU A 383 -22.14 32.27 6.55
C LEU A 383 -20.69 31.85 6.70
N VAL A 384 -20.36 31.18 7.80
CA VAL A 384 -19.03 30.61 8.06
C VAL A 384 -19.15 29.10 8.15
N ALA A 385 -18.38 28.39 7.33
CA ALA A 385 -18.16 26.97 7.45
C ALA A 385 -16.69 26.73 7.79
N ALA A 386 -16.41 26.37 9.04
CA ALA A 386 -15.04 26.17 9.50
C ALA A 386 -14.93 24.88 10.30
N LEU A 387 -14.02 24.01 9.86
CA LEU A 387 -13.68 22.77 10.53
C LEU A 387 -12.23 22.45 10.18
N GLY A 388 -11.39 22.16 11.18
CA GLY A 388 -9.97 22.06 10.90
C GLY A 388 -9.29 23.43 10.73
N PRO A 389 -8.14 23.48 10.04
CA PRO A 389 -7.41 24.68 9.72
C PRO A 389 -7.89 25.33 8.41
N VAL A 390 -9.03 24.92 7.86
CA VAL A 390 -9.64 25.53 6.67
C VAL A 390 -11.02 26.06 7.03
N GLY A 391 -11.27 27.31 6.65
CA GLY A 391 -12.56 27.97 6.81
C GLY A 391 -13.05 28.58 5.49
N HIS A 392 -14.35 28.59 5.30
CA HIS A 392 -15.00 29.25 4.17
C HIS A 392 -15.94 30.33 4.72
N VAL A 393 -15.78 31.55 4.23
CA VAL A 393 -16.70 32.65 4.48
C VAL A 393 -17.47 32.90 3.20
N TYR A 394 -18.79 32.74 3.28
CA TYR A 394 -19.72 33.04 2.20
C TYR A 394 -20.33 34.41 2.46
N LEU A 395 -20.13 35.32 1.54
CA LEU A 395 -20.53 36.71 1.67
C LEU A 395 -21.99 36.88 1.17
N PRO A 396 -22.74 37.86 1.70
CA PRO A 396 -24.07 38.21 1.18
C PRO A 396 -24.05 38.55 -0.31
N GLN A 397 -25.17 38.35 -1.00
CA GLN A 397 -25.32 38.77 -2.40
C GLN A 397 -25.12 40.30 -2.53
N ASP A 398 -24.58 40.76 -3.66
CA ASP A 398 -24.37 42.18 -4.01
C ASP A 398 -23.20 42.95 -3.36
N MET A 399 -22.25 42.29 -2.69
CA MET A 399 -21.05 42.98 -2.19
C MET A 399 -20.08 43.43 -3.30
N THR A 400 -19.71 44.71 -3.28
CA THR A 400 -18.68 45.28 -4.18
C THR A 400 -17.32 44.63 -3.93
N HIS A 401 -16.45 44.63 -4.95
CA HIS A 401 -15.11 44.07 -4.83
C HIS A 401 -14.31 44.72 -3.68
N ASP A 402 -14.44 46.04 -3.50
CA ASP A 402 -13.74 46.79 -2.45
C ASP A 402 -14.22 46.40 -1.04
N ALA A 403 -15.52 46.15 -0.88
CA ALA A 403 -16.08 45.68 0.39
C ALA A 403 -15.56 44.29 0.76
N ARG A 404 -15.45 43.37 -0.21
CA ARG A 404 -14.89 42.04 0.00
C ARG A 404 -13.40 42.11 0.36
N ASP A 405 -12.66 42.95 -0.34
CA ASP A 405 -11.24 43.18 -0.11
C ASP A 405 -10.98 43.79 1.28
N PHE A 406 -11.85 44.69 1.75
CA PHE A 406 -11.82 45.23 3.10
C PHE A 406 -11.97 44.14 4.17
N VAL A 407 -13.02 43.31 4.08
CA VAL A 407 -13.25 42.20 5.04
C VAL A 407 -12.06 41.25 5.05
N ALA A 408 -11.53 40.91 3.88
CA ALA A 408 -10.38 40.03 3.77
C ALA A 408 -9.10 40.61 4.42
N ARG A 409 -8.86 41.92 4.29
CA ARG A 409 -7.75 42.60 4.98
C ARG A 409 -7.97 42.68 6.50
N GLU A 410 -9.19 42.95 6.94
CA GLU A 410 -9.53 43.07 8.36
C GLU A 410 -9.34 41.73 9.08
N LEU A 411 -9.80 40.62 8.47
CA LEU A 411 -9.57 39.26 8.96
C LEU A 411 -8.08 38.92 9.08
N ALA A 412 -7.27 39.32 8.09
CA ALA A 412 -5.85 39.01 8.07
C ALA A 412 -5.02 39.88 9.04
N ARG A 413 -5.29 41.18 9.13
CA ARG A 413 -4.46 42.15 9.87
C ARG A 413 -4.93 42.40 11.30
N THR A 414 -6.23 42.50 11.53
CA THR A 414 -6.78 42.80 12.86
C THR A 414 -7.10 41.52 13.61
N HIS A 415 -7.77 40.58 12.94
CA HIS A 415 -8.17 39.32 13.56
C HIS A 415 -7.12 38.21 13.42
N LEU A 416 -5.99 38.51 12.77
CA LEU A 416 -4.82 37.63 12.70
C LEU A 416 -5.13 36.23 12.16
N VAL A 417 -6.06 36.12 11.21
CA VAL A 417 -6.23 34.90 10.40
C VAL A 417 -4.95 34.70 9.59
N PRO A 418 -4.24 33.56 9.73
CA PRO A 418 -2.89 33.42 9.17
C PRO A 418 -2.79 33.69 7.67
N LEU A 419 -3.79 33.25 6.91
CA LEU A 419 -3.87 33.46 5.48
C LEU A 419 -5.34 33.51 5.02
N VAL A 420 -5.71 34.59 4.32
CA VAL A 420 -7.04 34.82 3.72
C VAL A 420 -6.91 34.89 2.21
N LEU A 421 -7.59 34.00 1.50
CA LEU A 421 -7.54 33.83 0.05
C LEU A 421 -8.84 34.28 -0.59
N SER A 422 -8.74 34.94 -1.75
CA SER A 422 -9.88 35.25 -2.61
C SER A 422 -9.49 35.09 -4.08
N VAL A 423 -10.42 34.66 -4.93
CA VAL A 423 -10.18 34.57 -6.38
C VAL A 423 -10.08 35.97 -6.96
N ALA A 424 -8.95 36.27 -7.62
CA ALA A 424 -8.73 37.55 -8.31
C ALA A 424 -9.04 37.47 -9.82
N GLY A 425 -9.06 36.25 -10.36
CA GLY A 425 -9.39 35.90 -11.72
C GLY A 425 -9.04 34.43 -11.97
N PRO A 426 -9.38 33.87 -13.15
CA PRO A 426 -9.10 32.47 -13.45
C PRO A 426 -7.62 32.14 -13.26
N GLY A 427 -7.33 31.12 -12.45
CA GLY A 427 -5.99 30.65 -12.11
C GLY A 427 -5.20 31.53 -11.15
N LYS A 428 -5.81 32.59 -10.57
CA LYS A 428 -5.09 33.63 -9.80
C LYS A 428 -5.78 33.92 -8.48
N LEU A 429 -5.03 33.83 -7.38
CA LEU A 429 -5.52 34.19 -6.05
C LEU A 429 -4.85 35.45 -5.50
N CYS A 430 -5.62 36.23 -4.77
CA CYS A 430 -5.11 37.25 -3.85
C CYS A 430 -5.00 36.63 -2.45
N ALA A 431 -3.81 36.62 -1.88
CA ALA A 431 -3.51 36.13 -0.55
C ALA A 431 -3.21 37.30 0.38
N ARG A 432 -3.91 37.39 1.50
CA ARG A 432 -3.74 38.44 2.52
C ARG A 432 -3.29 37.82 3.82
N THR A 433 -2.29 38.44 4.43
CA THR A 433 -1.73 38.06 5.72
C THR A 433 -1.53 39.32 6.57
N GLU A 434 -1.21 39.16 7.85
CA GLU A 434 -0.76 40.27 8.70
C GLU A 434 0.41 41.06 8.06
N ALA A 435 1.35 40.36 7.40
CA ALA A 435 2.58 40.94 6.86
C ALA A 435 2.39 41.65 5.51
N GLY A 436 1.29 41.41 4.80
CA GLY A 436 1.09 41.96 3.46
C GLY A 436 0.22 41.10 2.55
N GLU A 437 0.21 41.50 1.27
CA GLU A 437 -0.53 40.83 0.19
C GLU A 437 0.40 40.12 -0.77
N PHE A 438 -0.08 39.02 -1.33
CA PHE A 438 0.69 38.11 -2.17
C PHE A 438 -0.22 37.59 -3.31
N ARG A 439 0.39 37.17 -4.42
CA ARG A 439 -0.30 36.64 -5.60
C ARG A 439 0.09 35.19 -5.83
N LEU A 440 -0.89 34.29 -5.84
CA LEU A 440 -0.65 32.89 -6.22
C LEU A 440 -1.00 32.67 -7.70
N PRO A 441 -0.22 31.83 -8.42
CA PRO A 441 0.84 30.94 -7.91
C PRO A 441 2.24 31.58 -7.75
N GLN A 442 2.45 32.84 -8.12
CA GLN A 442 3.79 33.48 -8.20
C GLN A 442 4.53 33.51 -6.85
N ASP A 443 3.86 33.92 -5.78
CA ASP A 443 4.45 34.14 -4.46
C ASP A 443 4.35 32.92 -3.54
N ARG A 444 4.07 31.72 -4.08
CA ARG A 444 3.86 30.50 -3.30
C ARG A 444 5.05 30.14 -2.39
N ALA A 445 6.27 30.37 -2.86
CA ALA A 445 7.49 30.10 -2.08
C ALA A 445 7.63 31.03 -0.86
N LEU A 446 7.17 32.27 -0.97
CA LEU A 446 7.19 33.23 0.13
C LEU A 446 6.10 32.92 1.17
N LEU A 447 4.91 32.52 0.70
CA LEU A 447 3.77 32.20 1.56
C LEU A 447 3.90 30.85 2.28
N LEU A 448 4.30 29.81 1.56
CA LEU A 448 4.29 28.42 2.05
C LEU A 448 5.71 27.92 2.42
N GLY A 449 6.74 28.71 2.09
CA GLY A 449 8.14 28.40 2.34
C GLY A 449 8.75 27.59 1.18
N ALA A 450 9.93 28.01 0.73
CA ALA A 450 10.64 27.39 -0.40
C ALA A 450 11.00 25.91 -0.17
N GLN A 451 11.00 25.43 1.08
CA GLN A 451 11.28 24.04 1.44
C GLN A 451 10.03 23.15 1.53
N HIS A 452 8.85 23.66 1.17
CA HIS A 452 7.64 22.84 1.16
C HIS A 452 7.81 21.65 0.18
N PRO A 453 7.62 20.39 0.61
CA PRO A 453 7.95 19.21 -0.19
C PRO A 453 7.13 19.10 -1.49
N PHE A 454 5.99 19.79 -1.55
CA PHE A 454 5.05 19.77 -2.67
C PHE A 454 4.73 21.16 -3.20
N LEU A 455 5.69 22.11 -3.11
CA LEU A 455 5.45 23.54 -3.32
C LEU A 455 4.68 23.88 -4.60
N ASP A 456 5.02 23.23 -5.71
CA ASP A 456 4.36 23.50 -7.00
C ASP A 456 2.91 22.97 -7.00
N ALA A 457 2.74 21.70 -6.62
CA ALA A 457 1.45 21.03 -6.57
C ALA A 457 0.47 21.63 -5.55
N VAL A 458 0.96 22.09 -4.40
CA VAL A 458 0.13 22.74 -3.38
C VAL A 458 -0.36 24.11 -3.85
N GLY A 459 0.46 24.86 -4.61
CA GLY A 459 0.04 26.13 -5.20
C GLY A 459 -1.10 25.97 -6.21
N GLU A 460 -1.01 24.95 -7.08
CA GLU A 460 -2.07 24.62 -8.03
C GLU A 460 -3.35 24.12 -7.35
N ASP A 461 -3.21 23.29 -6.31
CA ASP A 461 -4.37 22.77 -5.59
C ASP A 461 -5.06 23.85 -4.73
N LEU A 462 -4.33 24.86 -4.25
CA LEU A 462 -4.92 26.03 -3.60
C LEU A 462 -5.82 26.81 -4.56
N VAL A 463 -5.34 27.05 -5.78
CA VAL A 463 -6.14 27.68 -6.85
C VAL A 463 -7.41 26.87 -7.09
N ARG A 464 -7.27 25.55 -7.29
CA ARG A 464 -8.42 24.66 -7.52
C ARG A 464 -9.41 24.67 -6.35
N LEU A 465 -8.93 24.66 -5.11
CA LEU A 465 -9.77 24.69 -3.91
C LEU A 465 -10.56 26.00 -3.85
N CYS A 466 -9.92 27.15 -4.08
CA CYS A 466 -10.58 28.45 -4.05
C CYS A 466 -11.54 28.66 -5.23
N GLU A 467 -11.30 28.04 -6.38
CA GLU A 467 -12.18 28.09 -7.55
C GLU A 467 -13.29 27.02 -7.54
N HIS A 468 -13.30 26.14 -6.55
CA HIS A 468 -14.33 25.12 -6.41
C HIS A 468 -15.72 25.78 -6.29
N ALA A 469 -16.74 25.26 -6.97
CA ALA A 469 -18.06 25.87 -7.04
C ALA A 469 -18.74 26.06 -5.67
N GLU A 470 -18.41 25.19 -4.70
CA GLU A 470 -18.92 25.24 -3.33
C GLU A 470 -17.96 25.92 -2.33
N ALA A 471 -16.83 26.46 -2.79
CA ALA A 471 -15.92 27.21 -1.92
C ALA A 471 -16.53 28.56 -1.51
N GLY A 472 -16.18 29.03 -0.31
CA GLY A 472 -16.51 30.38 0.14
C GLY A 472 -15.83 31.45 -0.69
N ASP A 473 -16.45 32.63 -0.75
CA ASP A 473 -15.90 33.82 -1.41
C ASP A 473 -14.54 34.22 -0.83
N LEU A 474 -14.37 34.00 0.48
CA LEU A 474 -13.07 34.02 1.15
C LEU A 474 -12.76 32.62 1.70
N VAL A 475 -11.58 32.10 1.38
CA VAL A 475 -11.04 30.86 1.93
C VAL A 475 -9.96 31.20 2.94
N LEU A 476 -10.10 30.69 4.16
CA LEU A 476 -9.21 30.94 5.28
C LEU A 476 -8.33 29.72 5.52
N LEU A 477 -7.03 29.93 5.71
CA LEU A 477 -6.10 28.89 6.12
C LEU A 477 -5.47 29.26 7.47
N GLY A 478 -5.48 28.29 8.38
CA GLY A 478 -4.89 28.37 9.72
C GLY A 478 -3.36 28.22 9.72
N TRP A 479 -2.71 28.23 8.56
CA TRP A 479 -1.26 28.10 8.45
C TRP A 479 -0.69 28.87 7.25
N ARG A 480 0.50 29.42 7.46
CA ARG A 480 1.46 29.89 6.45
C ARG A 480 2.86 29.70 7.00
N HIS A 481 3.88 29.82 6.15
CA HIS A 481 5.27 29.77 6.60
C HIS A 481 5.54 30.84 7.68
N GLY A 482 6.25 30.42 8.73
CA GLY A 482 6.57 31.26 9.89
C GLY A 482 5.45 31.42 10.93
N VAL A 483 4.27 30.84 10.72
CA VAL A 483 3.16 30.86 11.68
C VAL A 483 2.88 29.46 12.22
N ALA A 484 2.66 29.33 13.52
CA ALA A 484 2.26 28.07 14.13
C ALA A 484 0.88 27.64 13.60
N PRO A 485 0.66 26.37 13.22
CA PRO A 485 -0.65 25.89 12.76
C PRO A 485 -1.78 26.15 13.77
N ILE A 486 -2.90 26.68 13.28
CA ILE A 486 -4.11 26.95 14.04
C ILE A 486 -5.29 26.20 13.41
N SER A 487 -6.19 25.68 14.23
CA SER A 487 -7.49 25.17 13.79
C SER A 487 -8.60 26.16 14.13
N PHE A 488 -9.58 26.32 13.26
CA PHE A 488 -10.80 27.08 13.54
C PHE A 488 -11.79 26.26 14.40
N ALA A 489 -11.55 24.96 14.57
CA ALA A 489 -12.26 24.10 15.51
C ALA A 489 -11.47 23.88 16.81
N THR A 490 -12.14 23.35 17.84
CA THR A 490 -11.49 22.98 19.12
C THR A 490 -10.89 21.59 19.05
N GLU A 491 -9.60 21.52 18.69
CA GLU A 491 -8.84 20.28 18.53
C GLU A 491 -7.33 20.50 18.76
N CYS A 492 -6.58 19.41 18.93
CA CYS A 492 -5.13 19.40 19.18
C CYS A 492 -4.31 18.89 17.97
N GLY A 493 -4.97 18.18 17.07
CA GLY A 493 -4.45 17.80 15.75
C GLY A 493 -5.47 18.23 14.71
N ALA A 494 -5.02 18.67 13.54
CA ALA A 494 -5.91 19.12 12.47
C ALA A 494 -5.33 18.77 11.10
N HIS A 495 -6.22 18.71 10.11
CA HIS A 495 -5.91 18.49 8.70
C HIS A 495 -6.94 19.23 7.83
N ALA A 496 -6.74 19.24 6.51
CA ALA A 496 -7.46 19.96 5.43
C ALA A 496 -6.61 21.08 4.80
N GLY A 497 -5.66 21.63 5.54
CA GLY A 497 -4.82 22.74 5.14
C GLY A 497 -3.56 22.33 4.38
N ALA A 498 -2.69 23.32 4.18
CA ALA A 498 -1.53 23.26 3.30
C ALA A 498 -0.20 23.07 4.04
N SER A 499 -0.19 22.76 5.34
CA SER A 499 1.09 22.55 6.02
C SER A 499 1.76 21.25 5.55
N PRO A 500 3.09 21.14 5.64
CA PRO A 500 3.81 19.91 5.29
C PRO A 500 3.31 18.70 6.09
N ASP A 501 2.99 18.86 7.37
CA ASP A 501 2.52 17.76 8.22
C ASP A 501 1.12 17.26 7.82
N GLU A 502 0.29 18.11 7.20
CA GLU A 502 -1.05 17.74 6.73
C GLU A 502 -1.02 17.11 5.33
N THR A 503 -0.20 17.65 4.43
CA THR A 503 -0.18 17.23 3.02
C THR A 503 0.72 16.02 2.75
N HIS A 504 1.64 15.70 3.68
CA HIS A 504 2.64 14.66 3.52
C HIS A 504 2.19 13.33 4.16
N GLY A 505 1.34 12.60 3.43
CA GLY A 505 1.04 11.19 3.69
C GLY A 505 2.17 10.27 3.19
N PHE A 506 1.93 8.96 3.24
CA PHE A 506 2.86 7.96 2.71
C PHE A 506 2.14 6.83 1.98
N ALA A 507 2.86 6.10 1.12
CA ALA A 507 2.41 4.83 0.57
C ALA A 507 3.51 3.78 0.71
N LEU A 508 3.15 2.63 1.29
CA LEU A 508 3.99 1.46 1.49
C LEU A 508 3.52 0.36 0.53
N LEU A 509 4.29 0.18 -0.56
CA LEU A 509 3.90 -0.66 -1.70
C LEU A 509 4.95 -1.74 -1.96
N PRO A 510 4.58 -2.91 -2.49
CA PRO A 510 5.55 -3.86 -3.04
C PRO A 510 6.46 -3.19 -4.10
N GLN A 511 7.74 -3.56 -4.14
CA GLN A 511 8.71 -2.97 -5.07
C GLN A 511 8.38 -3.21 -6.55
N ASP A 512 7.63 -4.28 -6.84
CA ASP A 512 7.17 -4.66 -8.17
C ASP A 512 5.83 -4.01 -8.58
N THR A 513 5.26 -3.13 -7.75
CA THR A 513 4.02 -2.42 -8.05
C THR A 513 4.15 -1.61 -9.36
N PRO A 514 3.17 -1.71 -10.29
CA PRO A 514 3.23 -1.03 -11.58
C PRO A 514 2.87 0.46 -11.45
N LEU A 515 3.78 1.25 -10.89
CA LEU A 515 3.61 2.69 -10.76
C LEU A 515 3.76 3.38 -12.14
N PRO A 516 2.92 4.38 -12.46
CA PRO A 516 3.06 5.15 -13.69
C PRO A 516 4.35 5.97 -13.69
N ALA A 517 4.85 6.30 -14.88
CA ALA A 517 5.93 7.28 -15.03
C ALA A 517 5.49 8.63 -14.47
N ARG A 518 6.38 9.30 -13.74
CA ARG A 518 6.08 10.55 -13.03
C ARG A 518 7.28 11.50 -13.05
N GLU A 519 7.00 12.80 -13.00
CA GLU A 519 8.00 13.88 -12.99
C GLU A 519 8.46 14.25 -11.58
N HIS A 520 7.75 13.78 -10.54
CA HIS A 520 8.03 14.10 -9.15
C HIS A 520 8.32 12.84 -8.31
N ASP A 521 9.03 13.03 -7.19
CA ASP A 521 9.45 11.95 -6.29
C ASP A 521 8.35 11.47 -5.31
N TYR A 522 7.15 12.05 -5.40
CA TYR A 522 5.98 11.68 -4.60
C TYR A 522 4.87 11.07 -5.46
N LEU A 523 3.96 10.36 -4.80
CA LEU A 523 2.73 9.85 -5.38
C LEU A 523 1.57 10.79 -5.08
N ARG A 524 0.61 10.92 -6.02
CA ARG A 524 -0.73 11.43 -5.76
C ARG A 524 -1.75 10.28 -5.66
N PRO A 525 -2.97 10.54 -5.15
CA PRO A 525 -4.04 9.55 -5.15
C PRO A 525 -4.37 9.04 -6.57
N THR A 526 -4.25 9.89 -7.59
CA THR A 526 -4.38 9.50 -9.00
C THR A 526 -3.32 8.51 -9.49
N ASP A 527 -2.09 8.55 -8.96
CA ASP A 527 -1.04 7.59 -9.32
C ASP A 527 -1.33 6.21 -8.71
N LEU A 528 -1.77 6.19 -7.45
CA LEU A 528 -2.23 4.96 -6.78
C LEU A 528 -3.44 4.36 -7.50
N ARG A 529 -4.38 5.19 -7.94
CA ARG A 529 -5.53 4.77 -8.74
C ARG A 529 -5.10 4.08 -10.03
N LYS A 530 -4.23 4.71 -10.82
CA LYS A 530 -3.75 4.15 -12.10
C LYS A 530 -3.02 2.83 -11.89
N ALA A 531 -2.12 2.78 -10.91
CA ALA A 531 -1.42 1.54 -10.56
C ALA A 531 -2.39 0.43 -10.14
N ALA A 532 -3.44 0.76 -9.37
CA ALA A 532 -4.43 -0.21 -8.92
C ALA A 532 -5.30 -0.74 -10.06
N LEU A 533 -5.75 0.12 -10.98
CA LEU A 533 -6.49 -0.30 -12.18
C LEU A 533 -5.63 -1.21 -13.07
N GLN A 534 -4.36 -0.84 -13.28
CA GLN A 534 -3.41 -1.65 -14.04
C GLN A 534 -3.17 -3.01 -13.40
N HIS A 535 -2.97 -3.07 -12.08
CA HIS A 535 -2.79 -4.31 -11.32
C HIS A 535 -4.01 -5.24 -11.45
N LEU A 536 -5.21 -4.67 -11.44
CA LEU A 536 -6.47 -5.41 -11.61
C LEU A 536 -6.77 -5.81 -13.06
N GLY A 537 -5.91 -5.43 -14.01
CA GLY A 537 -6.11 -5.69 -15.44
C GLY A 537 -7.26 -4.91 -16.05
N ARG A 538 -7.65 -3.77 -15.46
CA ARG A 538 -8.69 -2.89 -15.96
C ARG A 538 -8.08 -1.89 -16.95
N PRO A 539 -8.71 -1.65 -18.11
CA PRO A 539 -8.16 -0.79 -19.13
C PRO A 539 -8.03 0.64 -18.62
N ASP A 540 -6.79 1.11 -18.47
CA ASP A 540 -6.51 2.54 -18.50
C ASP A 540 -6.33 2.92 -19.97
N HIS A 541 -7.26 3.72 -20.51
CA HIS A 541 -7.21 4.22 -21.88
C HIS A 541 -5.93 5.05 -22.18
N GLN A 542 -5.07 5.30 -21.19
CA GLN A 542 -3.85 6.11 -21.35
C GLN A 542 -2.52 5.39 -21.02
N ALA A 543 -2.52 4.16 -20.50
CA ALA A 543 -1.29 3.55 -19.92
C ALA A 543 -0.64 2.45 -20.77
N ARG A 544 -0.33 2.75 -22.04
CA ARG A 544 0.57 1.91 -22.85
C ARG A 544 1.88 2.64 -23.14
N ALA A 545 2.54 3.14 -22.10
CA ALA A 545 3.82 3.82 -22.20
C ALA A 545 4.93 3.04 -21.47
N ALA A 546 5.78 2.45 -22.29
CA ALA A 546 7.17 2.03 -22.08
C ALA A 546 7.74 2.10 -20.65
N ARG A 547 7.99 0.93 -20.08
CA ARG A 547 9.00 0.76 -19.03
C ARG A 547 10.38 1.04 -19.64
N LYS A 548 10.92 2.22 -19.40
CA LYS A 548 12.36 2.44 -19.52
C LYS A 548 12.97 1.97 -18.21
N ARG A 549 13.64 0.81 -18.22
CA ARG A 549 14.57 0.46 -17.14
C ARG A 549 15.55 1.61 -17.00
N ILE A 550 15.62 2.22 -15.81
CA ILE A 550 16.80 3.00 -15.42
C ILE A 550 17.93 1.97 -15.40
N ALA A 551 18.72 1.94 -16.47
CA ALA A 551 19.98 1.20 -16.50
C ALA A 551 20.84 1.76 -15.37
N ALA A 552 20.98 0.98 -14.29
CA ALA A 552 21.98 1.28 -13.30
C ALA A 552 23.34 1.18 -14.00
N THR A 553 24.12 2.24 -13.90
CA THR A 553 25.53 2.35 -14.30
C THR A 553 26.39 1.40 -13.47
N ARG A 554 26.28 0.10 -13.74
CA ARG A 554 27.21 -0.93 -13.24
C ARG A 554 27.79 -1.65 -14.45
N THR A 555 28.88 -1.12 -14.96
CA THR A 555 29.55 -1.64 -16.16
C THR A 555 30.22 -3.00 -15.93
N ASP A 556 30.48 -3.38 -14.67
CA ASP A 556 31.39 -4.51 -14.36
C ASP A 556 30.81 -5.56 -13.41
N CYS A 557 29.48 -5.56 -13.18
CA CYS A 557 28.83 -6.45 -12.24
C CYS A 557 27.66 -7.19 -12.89
N LEU A 558 27.63 -8.52 -12.77
CA LEU A 558 26.55 -9.39 -13.26
C LEU A 558 25.84 -10.05 -12.08
N ARG A 559 24.51 -9.94 -12.03
CA ARG A 559 23.67 -10.56 -11.01
C ARG A 559 23.09 -11.85 -11.55
N VAL A 560 23.61 -12.99 -11.08
CA VAL A 560 23.20 -14.32 -11.54
C VAL A 560 22.36 -15.03 -10.49
N MET A 561 21.15 -15.42 -10.87
CA MET A 561 20.24 -16.21 -10.04
C MET A 561 20.17 -17.65 -10.53
N THR A 562 20.19 -18.62 -9.61
CA THR A 562 19.76 -19.98 -9.88
C THR A 562 18.55 -20.34 -9.02
N TYR A 563 17.54 -20.97 -9.62
CA TYR A 563 16.26 -21.23 -8.94
C TYR A 563 15.52 -22.44 -9.51
N ASN A 564 15.43 -23.51 -8.72
CA ASN A 564 14.54 -24.64 -9.00
C ASN A 564 13.08 -24.21 -8.73
N VAL A 565 12.24 -24.22 -9.77
CA VAL A 565 10.87 -23.70 -9.70
C VAL A 565 9.80 -24.76 -9.43
N HIS A 566 10.20 -26.03 -9.30
CA HIS A 566 9.33 -27.15 -8.95
C HIS A 566 8.04 -27.20 -9.81
N GLY A 567 8.20 -27.10 -11.14
CA GLY A 567 7.09 -27.07 -12.09
C GLY A 567 6.12 -25.90 -11.89
N CYS A 568 6.59 -24.79 -11.30
CA CYS A 568 5.76 -23.65 -10.86
C CYS A 568 4.64 -24.02 -9.87
N VAL A 569 4.72 -25.21 -9.26
CA VAL A 569 3.78 -25.69 -8.24
C VAL A 569 4.33 -25.33 -6.87
N GLY A 570 3.73 -24.30 -6.28
CA GLY A 570 4.16 -23.82 -4.97
C GLY A 570 3.86 -24.78 -3.84
N MET A 571 4.41 -24.48 -2.67
CA MET A 571 4.18 -25.20 -1.41
C MET A 571 2.74 -25.09 -0.87
N ASP A 572 1.88 -24.39 -1.61
CA ASP A 572 0.45 -24.30 -1.40
C ASP A 572 -0.36 -25.12 -2.43
N GLY A 573 0.32 -25.85 -3.31
CA GLY A 573 -0.24 -26.76 -4.31
C GLY A 573 -0.89 -26.05 -5.51
N LYS A 574 -0.70 -24.74 -5.66
CA LYS A 574 -1.19 -23.98 -6.83
C LYS A 574 -0.10 -23.91 -7.90
N LEU A 575 -0.49 -24.13 -9.15
CA LEU A 575 0.33 -23.89 -10.34
C LEU A 575 0.26 -22.39 -10.70
N ASP A 576 1.38 -21.68 -10.62
CA ASP A 576 1.42 -20.22 -10.85
C ASP A 576 2.83 -19.77 -11.33
N ALA A 577 3.01 -19.65 -12.65
CA ALA A 577 4.26 -19.19 -13.25
C ALA A 577 4.51 -17.69 -13.03
N GLU A 578 3.46 -16.87 -12.95
CA GLU A 578 3.58 -15.44 -12.66
C GLU A 578 4.13 -15.21 -11.25
N ARG A 579 3.74 -16.03 -10.28
CA ARG A 579 4.32 -16.00 -8.92
C ARG A 579 5.83 -16.22 -8.92
N ILE A 580 6.34 -17.14 -9.75
CA ILE A 580 7.78 -17.35 -9.92
C ILE A 580 8.42 -16.09 -10.53
N ALA A 581 7.83 -15.56 -11.60
CA ALA A 581 8.29 -14.31 -12.21
C ALA A 581 8.34 -13.15 -11.21
N ARG A 582 7.34 -12.99 -10.31
CA ARG A 582 7.37 -11.96 -9.25
C ARG A 582 8.52 -12.14 -8.26
N VAL A 583 8.82 -13.38 -7.84
CA VAL A 583 9.98 -13.66 -6.96
C VAL A 583 11.28 -13.21 -7.65
N ILE A 584 11.43 -13.54 -8.93
CA ILE A 584 12.59 -13.17 -9.73
C ILE A 584 12.65 -11.65 -9.94
N ALA A 585 11.53 -11.02 -10.32
CA ALA A 585 11.43 -9.59 -10.57
C ALA A 585 11.83 -8.75 -9.34
N ARG A 586 11.41 -9.16 -8.13
CA ARG A 586 11.80 -8.50 -6.87
C ARG A 586 13.30 -8.56 -6.59
N ALA A 587 13.95 -9.65 -7.01
CA ALA A 587 15.39 -9.81 -6.87
C ALA A 587 16.18 -9.05 -7.96
N ARG A 588 15.57 -8.75 -9.12
CA ARG A 588 16.16 -8.02 -10.27
C ARG A 588 17.47 -8.63 -10.84
N PRO A 589 17.57 -9.94 -11.07
CA PRO A 589 18.78 -10.54 -11.66
C PRO A 589 18.97 -10.14 -13.13
N ASP A 590 20.21 -10.21 -13.60
CA ASP A 590 20.56 -10.01 -15.01
C ASP A 590 20.42 -11.31 -15.81
N VAL A 591 20.78 -12.44 -15.19
CA VAL A 591 20.67 -13.80 -15.73
C VAL A 591 19.97 -14.70 -14.71
N VAL A 592 19.06 -15.54 -15.18
CA VAL A 592 18.31 -16.50 -14.35
C VAL A 592 18.42 -17.91 -14.92
N ALA A 593 19.04 -18.80 -14.17
CA ALA A 593 19.08 -20.23 -14.43
C ALA A 593 17.93 -20.93 -13.70
N LEU A 594 16.95 -21.43 -14.44
CA LEU A 594 15.75 -22.09 -13.91
C LEU A 594 15.85 -23.61 -14.12
N GLN A 595 15.42 -24.37 -13.11
CA GLN A 595 15.31 -25.83 -13.18
C GLN A 595 13.87 -26.28 -12.93
N GLU A 596 13.53 -27.47 -13.45
CA GLU A 596 12.22 -28.11 -13.29
C GLU A 596 11.03 -27.40 -13.96
N LEU A 597 11.20 -26.91 -15.18
CA LEU A 597 10.12 -26.29 -15.96
C LEU A 597 9.34 -27.33 -16.77
N ASP A 598 8.01 -27.20 -16.78
CA ASP A 598 7.13 -27.93 -17.69
C ASP A 598 6.82 -27.10 -18.95
N VAL A 599 6.85 -27.74 -20.11
CA VAL A 599 6.39 -27.18 -21.39
C VAL A 599 5.44 -28.18 -22.04
N GLY A 600 4.17 -27.80 -22.18
CA GLY A 600 3.17 -28.60 -22.88
C GLY A 600 2.63 -29.83 -22.13
N ARG A 601 2.90 -29.98 -20.82
CA ARG A 601 2.48 -31.16 -20.03
C ARG A 601 1.02 -31.11 -19.58
N GLU A 602 0.34 -32.25 -19.51
CA GLU A 602 -1.01 -32.35 -18.95
C GLU A 602 -1.06 -31.86 -17.49
N ARG A 603 -0.05 -32.21 -16.69
CA ARG A 603 0.07 -31.76 -15.29
C ARG A 603 0.21 -30.24 -15.14
N SER A 604 0.72 -29.55 -16.16
CA SER A 604 0.82 -28.09 -16.22
C SER A 604 -0.31 -27.46 -17.05
N GLN A 605 -1.36 -28.22 -17.39
CA GLN A 605 -2.47 -27.77 -18.23
C GLN A 605 -2.04 -27.27 -19.62
N GLY A 606 -0.97 -27.86 -20.18
CA GLY A 606 -0.41 -27.48 -21.48
C GLY A 606 0.42 -26.20 -21.47
N MET A 607 0.73 -25.63 -20.30
CA MET A 607 1.45 -24.37 -20.16
C MET A 607 2.91 -24.48 -20.62
N ASP A 608 3.39 -23.48 -21.38
CA ASP A 608 4.83 -23.22 -21.58
C ASP A 608 5.31 -22.29 -20.46
N GLN A 609 5.85 -22.88 -19.39
CA GLN A 609 6.26 -22.13 -18.21
C GLN A 609 7.46 -21.22 -18.48
N ALA A 610 8.43 -21.69 -19.29
CA ALA A 610 9.62 -20.92 -19.63
C ALA A 610 9.24 -19.64 -20.38
N GLN A 611 8.39 -19.75 -21.40
CA GLN A 611 7.93 -18.62 -22.19
C GLN A 611 7.11 -17.62 -21.36
N LEU A 612 6.21 -18.11 -20.49
CA LEU A 612 5.42 -17.21 -19.63
C LEU A 612 6.29 -16.43 -18.67
N ILE A 613 7.23 -17.08 -17.98
CA ILE A 613 8.13 -16.41 -17.04
C ILE A 613 8.99 -15.37 -17.77
N ALA A 614 9.57 -15.75 -18.92
CA ALA A 614 10.36 -14.85 -19.75
C ALA A 614 9.55 -13.62 -20.19
N ARG A 615 8.30 -13.81 -20.62
CA ARG A 615 7.39 -12.72 -21.00
C ARG A 615 7.08 -11.78 -19.84
N TYR A 616 6.81 -12.30 -18.64
CA TYR A 616 6.55 -11.47 -17.45
C TYR A 616 7.77 -10.65 -17.02
N LEU A 617 8.96 -11.21 -17.21
CA LEU A 617 10.23 -10.58 -16.86
C LEU A 617 10.80 -9.66 -17.95
N GLU A 618 10.16 -9.65 -19.14
CA GLU A 618 10.66 -8.96 -20.33
C GLU A 618 12.10 -9.42 -20.67
N MET A 619 12.34 -10.74 -20.61
CA MET A 619 13.62 -11.39 -20.90
C MET A 619 13.51 -12.33 -22.10
N GLU A 620 14.63 -12.52 -22.80
CA GLU A 620 14.79 -13.61 -23.76
C GLU A 620 15.20 -14.90 -23.05
N PHE A 621 14.95 -16.06 -23.66
CA PHE A 621 15.23 -17.34 -23.02
C PHE A 621 15.69 -18.43 -24.00
N HIS A 622 16.51 -19.34 -23.49
CA HIS A 622 16.76 -20.65 -24.09
C HIS A 622 16.25 -21.74 -23.16
N PHE A 623 15.56 -22.74 -23.70
CA PHE A 623 15.02 -23.87 -22.94
C PHE A 623 15.56 -25.19 -23.51
N HIS A 624 16.01 -26.09 -22.62
CA HIS A 624 16.41 -27.43 -22.99
C HIS A 624 15.50 -28.48 -22.33
N PRO A 625 14.75 -29.29 -23.11
CA PRO A 625 14.02 -30.42 -22.59
C PRO A 625 14.95 -31.59 -22.25
N ALA A 626 15.13 -31.88 -20.96
CA ALA A 626 15.84 -33.06 -20.47
C ALA A 626 15.02 -34.35 -20.68
N MET A 627 13.67 -34.26 -20.66
CA MET A 627 12.75 -35.38 -20.93
C MET A 627 11.81 -35.03 -22.09
N HIS A 628 11.62 -35.99 -23.01
CA HIS A 628 10.62 -35.96 -24.08
C HIS A 628 9.64 -37.12 -23.90
N LEU A 629 8.35 -36.83 -23.83
CA LEU A 629 7.27 -37.82 -23.96
C LEU A 629 6.21 -37.22 -24.89
N GLU A 630 6.17 -37.66 -26.15
CA GLU A 630 5.31 -37.07 -27.19
C GLU A 630 5.54 -35.54 -27.37
N GLU A 631 4.53 -34.70 -27.12
CA GLU A 631 4.63 -33.22 -27.16
C GLU A 631 5.04 -32.61 -25.79
N GLU A 632 5.16 -33.43 -24.73
CA GLU A 632 5.47 -33.00 -23.37
C GLU A 632 6.99 -32.88 -23.12
N ARG A 633 7.41 -31.71 -22.62
CA ARG A 633 8.81 -31.39 -22.35
C ARG A 633 9.01 -30.97 -20.90
N TYR A 634 10.10 -31.45 -20.29
CA TYR A 634 10.53 -31.02 -18.95
C TYR A 634 12.03 -30.77 -18.95
N GLY A 635 12.48 -29.68 -18.33
CA GLY A 635 13.91 -29.38 -18.25
C GLY A 635 14.23 -28.00 -17.71
N ASP A 636 15.34 -27.46 -18.20
CA ASP A 636 16.00 -26.30 -17.61
C ASP A 636 16.03 -25.13 -18.61
N ALA A 637 16.07 -23.90 -18.10
CA ALA A 637 16.12 -22.69 -18.92
C ALA A 637 17.16 -21.69 -18.41
N ILE A 638 17.69 -20.87 -19.32
CA ILE A 638 18.44 -19.66 -18.98
C ILE A 638 17.68 -18.47 -19.58
N LEU A 639 17.39 -17.48 -18.74
CA LEU A 639 16.70 -16.24 -19.10
C LEU A 639 17.65 -15.06 -18.87
N THR A 640 17.68 -14.11 -19.80
CA THR A 640 18.41 -12.84 -19.62
C THR A 640 17.83 -11.73 -20.47
N HIS A 641 18.15 -10.50 -20.11
CA HIS A 641 17.86 -9.30 -20.90
C HIS A 641 19.09 -8.79 -21.67
N LEU A 642 20.24 -9.44 -21.48
CA LEU A 642 21.50 -9.14 -22.17
C LEU A 642 21.56 -9.90 -23.50
N PRO A 643 22.35 -9.43 -24.48
CA PRO A 643 22.59 -10.19 -25.70
C PRO A 643 23.15 -11.58 -25.35
N GLN A 644 22.63 -12.61 -26.01
CA GLN A 644 22.99 -14.00 -25.71
C GLN A 644 23.00 -14.88 -26.95
N ARG A 645 23.68 -16.02 -26.86
CA ARG A 645 23.65 -17.08 -27.87
C ARG A 645 23.76 -18.44 -27.22
N LEU A 646 22.87 -19.35 -27.63
CA LEU A 646 22.97 -20.77 -27.28
C LEU A 646 24.28 -21.36 -27.83
N VAL A 647 25.08 -21.94 -26.94
CA VAL A 647 26.30 -22.68 -27.31
C VAL A 647 26.01 -24.17 -27.40
N LYS A 648 25.42 -24.73 -26.34
CA LYS A 648 25.08 -26.16 -26.28
C LYS A 648 23.88 -26.43 -25.38
N ALA A 649 23.07 -27.40 -25.77
CA ALA A 649 22.03 -27.98 -24.95
C ALA A 649 22.05 -29.50 -25.18
N GLY A 650 22.12 -30.30 -24.11
CA GLY A 650 22.26 -31.73 -24.29
C GLY A 650 22.11 -32.56 -23.02
N PRO A 651 21.89 -33.88 -23.19
CA PRO A 651 21.70 -34.81 -22.08
C PRO A 651 23.01 -35.04 -21.31
N LEU A 652 22.86 -35.36 -20.02
CA LEU A 652 23.92 -35.86 -19.17
C LEU A 652 23.75 -37.38 -18.94
N PRO A 653 24.82 -38.12 -18.61
CA PRO A 653 24.76 -39.56 -18.41
C PRO A 653 23.74 -39.98 -17.34
N GLY A 654 22.91 -40.98 -17.67
CA GLY A 654 22.05 -41.70 -16.73
C GLY A 654 22.68 -43.03 -16.27
N LEU A 655 21.93 -43.81 -15.50
CA LEU A 655 22.34 -45.15 -15.06
C LEU A 655 21.73 -46.23 -15.96
N ALA A 656 22.57 -47.00 -16.65
CA ALA A 656 22.12 -48.06 -17.56
C ALA A 656 21.30 -49.16 -16.86
N ASP A 657 21.59 -49.45 -15.58
CA ASP A 657 20.84 -50.39 -14.74
C ASP A 657 19.49 -49.82 -14.24
N LYS A 658 19.24 -48.52 -14.47
CA LYS A 658 17.99 -47.85 -14.09
C LYS A 658 17.47 -46.94 -15.23
N PRO A 659 17.04 -47.53 -16.37
CA PRO A 659 16.64 -46.76 -17.56
C PRO A 659 15.36 -45.91 -17.37
N ARG A 660 14.61 -46.12 -16.27
CA ARG A 660 13.41 -45.35 -15.93
C ARG A 660 13.68 -44.12 -15.06
N LEU A 661 14.94 -43.81 -14.76
CA LEU A 661 15.27 -42.56 -14.06
C LEU A 661 14.91 -41.36 -14.94
N GLU A 662 14.55 -40.28 -14.27
CA GLU A 662 14.33 -39.01 -14.92
C GLU A 662 15.63 -38.54 -15.60
N PRO A 663 15.65 -38.37 -16.94
CA PRO A 663 16.83 -37.93 -17.65
C PRO A 663 17.21 -36.50 -17.23
N ARG A 664 18.51 -36.24 -17.17
CA ARG A 664 19.10 -34.94 -16.83
C ARG A 664 19.87 -34.37 -18.00
N GLY A 665 20.09 -33.05 -17.99
CA GLY A 665 20.80 -32.35 -19.04
C GLY A 665 21.53 -31.12 -18.51
N ALA A 666 22.18 -30.42 -19.43
CA ALA A 666 22.74 -29.11 -19.17
C ALA A 666 22.45 -28.16 -20.34
N LEU A 667 22.42 -26.87 -20.01
CA LEU A 667 22.18 -25.79 -20.95
C LEU A 667 23.32 -24.78 -20.81
N TRP A 668 24.03 -24.51 -21.90
CA TRP A 668 25.16 -23.61 -21.97
C TRP A 668 24.86 -22.46 -22.94
N VAL A 669 24.84 -21.25 -22.41
CA VAL A 669 24.60 -20.00 -23.12
C VAL A 669 25.79 -19.06 -22.90
N ALA A 670 26.25 -18.43 -23.98
CA ALA A 670 27.19 -17.32 -23.92
C ALA A 670 26.40 -16.01 -23.80
N VAL A 671 26.70 -15.20 -22.80
CA VAL A 671 26.05 -13.91 -22.50
C VAL A 671 27.05 -12.78 -22.65
N ASP A 672 26.68 -11.73 -23.38
CA ASP A 672 27.51 -10.54 -23.57
C ASP A 672 27.21 -9.49 -22.50
N LEU A 673 28.18 -9.27 -21.61
CA LEU A 673 28.18 -8.16 -20.66
C LEU A 673 29.08 -7.04 -21.19
N HIS A 674 28.49 -6.08 -21.90
CA HIS A 674 29.17 -4.86 -22.37
C HIS A 674 30.44 -5.12 -23.21
N GLY A 675 30.39 -6.09 -24.11
CA GLY A 675 31.50 -6.53 -24.97
C GLY A 675 32.36 -7.65 -24.37
N ARG A 676 32.03 -8.13 -23.16
CA ARG A 676 32.69 -9.26 -22.50
C ARG A 676 31.77 -10.48 -22.53
N GLU A 677 32.15 -11.50 -23.28
CA GLU A 677 31.42 -12.77 -23.31
C GLU A 677 31.65 -13.57 -22.01
N VAL A 678 30.57 -14.03 -21.38
CA VAL A 678 30.56 -14.84 -20.16
C VAL A 678 29.82 -16.15 -20.45
N GLN A 679 30.44 -17.28 -20.11
CA GLN A 679 29.85 -18.60 -20.33
C GLN A 679 28.98 -18.98 -19.13
N ILE A 680 27.70 -19.29 -19.36
CA ILE A 680 26.77 -19.66 -18.30
C ILE A 680 26.21 -21.05 -18.57
N ILE A 681 26.44 -21.96 -17.63
CA ILE A 681 26.01 -23.36 -17.69
C ILE A 681 25.01 -23.62 -16.56
N ASN A 682 23.77 -23.94 -16.94
CA ASN A 682 22.70 -24.36 -16.04
C ASN A 682 22.53 -25.89 -16.08
N THR A 683 22.35 -26.53 -14.93
CA THR A 683 22.07 -27.97 -14.86
C THR A 683 21.27 -28.36 -13.62
N HIS A 684 20.52 -29.46 -13.72
CA HIS A 684 19.89 -30.16 -12.60
C HIS A 684 20.40 -31.60 -12.52
N LEU A 685 21.12 -31.96 -11.45
CA LEU A 685 21.74 -33.29 -11.32
C LEU A 685 20.81 -34.33 -10.70
N GLY A 686 21.12 -35.62 -10.96
CA GLY A 686 20.35 -36.77 -10.47
C GLY A 686 20.38 -36.97 -8.95
N LEU A 687 19.48 -37.81 -8.45
CA LEU A 687 19.36 -38.10 -7.01
C LEU A 687 20.32 -39.20 -6.53
N TYR A 688 20.86 -40.01 -7.44
CA TYR A 688 21.74 -41.13 -7.07
C TYR A 688 23.22 -40.70 -7.05
N PRO A 689 24.00 -41.06 -6.00
CA PRO A 689 25.41 -40.67 -5.93
C PRO A 689 26.26 -41.10 -7.14
N ARG A 690 26.05 -42.33 -7.66
CA ARG A 690 26.78 -42.84 -8.84
C ARG A 690 26.45 -42.07 -10.11
N GLU A 691 25.17 -41.71 -10.26
CA GLU A 691 24.69 -40.90 -11.37
C GLU A 691 25.32 -39.51 -11.33
N ARG A 692 25.24 -38.81 -10.20
CA ARG A 692 25.86 -37.47 -10.07
C ARG A 692 27.36 -37.47 -10.34
N ALA A 693 28.07 -38.51 -9.91
CA ALA A 693 29.51 -38.63 -10.18
C ALA A 693 29.79 -38.70 -11.68
N ALA A 694 29.06 -39.54 -12.43
CA ALA A 694 29.19 -39.62 -13.89
C ALA A 694 28.81 -38.30 -14.58
N GLN A 695 27.76 -37.63 -14.10
CA GLN A 695 27.29 -36.35 -14.64
C GLN A 695 28.30 -35.22 -14.44
N VAL A 696 28.95 -35.14 -13.27
CA VAL A 696 30.00 -34.15 -13.01
C VAL A 696 31.24 -34.39 -13.86
N GLU A 697 31.68 -35.64 -14.04
CA GLU A 697 32.80 -35.92 -14.94
C GLU A 697 32.47 -35.57 -16.40
N ALA A 698 31.23 -35.80 -16.84
CA ALA A 698 30.79 -35.37 -18.16
C ALA A 698 30.83 -33.82 -18.29
N LEU A 699 30.32 -33.09 -17.30
CA LEU A 699 30.37 -31.62 -17.27
C LEU A 699 31.80 -31.05 -17.28
N LEU A 700 32.76 -31.76 -16.70
CA LEU A 700 34.18 -31.37 -16.69
C LEU A 700 34.93 -31.80 -17.96
N GLY A 701 34.30 -32.61 -18.82
CA GLY A 701 34.89 -33.14 -20.04
C GLY A 701 34.90 -32.15 -21.21
N SER A 702 35.45 -32.60 -22.34
CA SER A 702 35.58 -31.83 -23.59
C SER A 702 34.26 -31.42 -24.23
N ASP A 703 33.15 -32.04 -23.79
CA ASP A 703 31.81 -31.70 -24.24
C ASP A 703 31.26 -30.41 -23.63
N TRP A 704 31.81 -29.95 -22.51
CA TRP A 704 31.28 -28.86 -21.70
C TRP A 704 32.42 -27.93 -21.21
N LEU A 705 32.86 -28.03 -19.95
CA LEU A 705 33.83 -27.09 -19.37
C LEU A 705 35.21 -27.15 -20.03
N ALA A 706 35.68 -28.32 -20.47
CA ALA A 706 36.96 -28.45 -21.17
C ALA A 706 36.83 -28.29 -22.70
N ASN A 707 35.69 -27.81 -23.19
CA ASN A 707 35.49 -27.52 -24.60
C ASN A 707 36.29 -26.26 -25.01
N GLU A 708 36.87 -26.25 -26.22
CA GLU A 708 37.66 -25.13 -26.73
C GLU A 708 36.86 -23.81 -26.90
N GLN A 709 35.53 -23.91 -27.02
CA GLN A 709 34.62 -22.76 -27.06
C GLN A 709 34.30 -22.21 -25.66
N CYS A 710 34.54 -22.98 -24.59
CA CYS A 710 34.30 -22.57 -23.21
C CYS A 710 35.47 -21.73 -22.70
N ARG A 711 35.49 -20.46 -23.12
CA ARG A 711 36.53 -19.51 -22.70
C ARG A 711 36.11 -18.80 -21.42
N GLU A 712 37.07 -18.65 -20.51
CA GLU A 712 36.90 -17.87 -19.29
C GLU A 712 36.45 -16.43 -19.60
N PRO A 713 35.52 -15.83 -18.82
CA PRO A 713 34.96 -16.32 -17.55
C PRO A 713 33.76 -17.28 -17.68
N VAL A 714 33.68 -18.25 -16.77
CA VAL A 714 32.64 -19.29 -16.70
C VAL A 714 31.86 -19.24 -15.38
N ILE A 715 30.55 -19.47 -15.47
CA ILE A 715 29.63 -19.62 -14.35
C ILE A 715 28.83 -20.91 -14.54
N LEU A 716 28.94 -21.85 -13.62
CA LEU A 716 28.14 -23.08 -13.58
C LEU A 716 27.18 -23.00 -12.38
N CYS A 717 25.89 -23.16 -12.61
CA CYS A 717 24.90 -23.06 -11.53
C CYS A 717 23.71 -24.01 -11.73
N GLY A 718 22.96 -24.22 -10.65
CA GLY A 718 21.80 -25.11 -10.67
C GLY A 718 21.61 -25.91 -9.40
N ASP A 719 20.59 -26.78 -9.42
CA ASP A 719 20.34 -27.77 -8.37
C ASP A 719 21.22 -28.99 -8.59
N LEU A 720 22.27 -29.11 -7.80
CA LEU A 720 23.22 -30.22 -7.91
C LEU A 720 22.79 -31.44 -7.09
N ASN A 721 21.69 -31.37 -6.34
CA ASN A 721 21.25 -32.43 -5.42
C ASN A 721 22.37 -32.95 -4.50
N ALA A 722 23.32 -32.06 -4.15
CA ALA A 722 24.56 -32.41 -3.50
C ALA A 722 24.96 -31.38 -2.43
N LEU A 723 25.32 -31.86 -1.25
CA LEU A 723 25.84 -31.00 -0.17
C LEU A 723 27.26 -30.50 -0.50
N PRO A 724 27.70 -29.35 0.07
CA PRO A 724 29.01 -28.77 -0.21
C PRO A 724 30.19 -29.72 0.04
N SER A 725 30.07 -30.62 1.01
CA SER A 725 31.10 -31.62 1.35
C SER A 725 31.02 -32.90 0.51
N SER A 726 30.20 -32.93 -0.55
CA SER A 726 30.07 -34.10 -1.42
C SER A 726 31.27 -34.25 -2.38
N PRO A 727 31.52 -35.48 -2.91
CA PRO A 727 32.51 -35.69 -3.97
C PRO A 727 32.25 -34.82 -5.20
N VAL A 728 30.97 -34.62 -5.56
CA VAL A 728 30.51 -33.77 -6.66
C VAL A 728 31.03 -32.34 -6.51
N CYS A 729 30.74 -31.70 -5.37
CA CYS A 729 31.16 -30.32 -5.12
C CYS A 729 32.67 -30.19 -4.98
N ARG A 730 33.36 -31.16 -4.37
CA ARG A 730 34.84 -31.18 -4.32
C ARG A 730 35.47 -31.27 -5.70
N ARG A 731 34.88 -32.07 -6.59
CA ARG A 731 35.39 -32.29 -7.94
C ARG A 731 35.25 -31.04 -8.79
N LEU A 732 34.10 -30.35 -8.72
CA LEU A 732 33.91 -29.01 -9.31
C LEU A 732 34.86 -27.97 -8.69
N GLY A 733 35.04 -28.03 -7.37
CA GLY A 733 35.95 -27.18 -6.60
C GLY A 733 37.42 -27.27 -7.00
N GLY A 734 37.81 -28.28 -7.78
CA GLY A 734 39.16 -28.41 -8.32
C GLY A 734 39.44 -27.51 -9.54
N GLN A 735 38.40 -26.96 -10.17
CA GLN A 735 38.51 -26.06 -11.33
C GLN A 735 37.78 -24.72 -11.12
N LEU A 736 36.67 -24.73 -10.39
CA LEU A 736 35.84 -23.55 -10.12
C LEU A 736 35.77 -23.27 -8.62
N VAL A 737 35.35 -22.07 -8.24
CA VAL A 737 35.18 -21.62 -6.86
C VAL A 737 33.69 -21.49 -6.54
N GLU A 738 33.25 -21.96 -5.37
CA GLU A 738 31.84 -21.82 -4.96
C GLU A 738 31.56 -20.40 -4.45
N ALA A 739 30.57 -19.75 -5.04
CA ALA A 739 30.32 -18.32 -4.86
C ALA A 739 30.00 -17.94 -3.40
N GLN A 740 29.24 -18.76 -2.66
CA GLN A 740 28.93 -18.44 -1.27
C GLN A 740 30.16 -18.47 -0.37
N THR A 741 31.12 -19.36 -0.63
CA THR A 741 32.39 -19.39 0.11
C THR A 741 33.37 -18.30 -0.31
N ARG A 742 33.25 -17.78 -1.54
CA ARG A 742 34.09 -16.69 -2.06
C ARG A 742 33.65 -15.31 -1.55
N ALA A 743 32.36 -15.11 -1.30
CA ALA A 743 31.80 -13.83 -0.86
C ALA A 743 32.36 -13.39 0.50
N GLN A 744 32.82 -12.13 0.56
CA GLN A 744 33.25 -11.52 1.81
C GLN A 744 32.04 -11.21 2.70
N ASN A 745 32.19 -11.36 4.02
CA ASN A 745 31.16 -11.05 5.02
C ASN A 745 29.82 -11.81 4.85
N HIS A 746 29.84 -12.95 4.15
CA HIS A 746 28.67 -13.83 4.01
C HIS A 746 28.89 -15.15 4.74
N ARG A 747 27.86 -15.63 5.44
CA ARG A 747 27.83 -17.00 5.95
C ARG A 747 27.00 -17.83 4.97
N PRO A 748 27.54 -18.92 4.41
CA PRO A 748 26.79 -19.75 3.48
C PRO A 748 25.48 -20.26 4.08
N GLN A 749 24.38 -20.19 3.33
CA GLN A 749 23.04 -20.54 3.80
C GLN A 749 22.37 -21.55 2.88
N ALA A 750 21.42 -22.29 3.45
CA ALA A 750 20.64 -23.31 2.78
C ALA A 750 19.52 -22.71 1.92
N THR A 751 19.15 -23.45 0.89
CA THR A 751 18.09 -23.11 -0.08
C THR A 751 16.93 -24.09 -0.02
N PHE A 752 17.13 -25.31 0.50
CA PHE A 752 16.09 -26.34 0.60
C PHE A 752 15.88 -26.86 2.05
N SER A 753 14.65 -27.13 2.53
CA SER A 753 13.37 -26.79 1.89
C SER A 753 13.00 -25.33 2.19
N SER A 754 12.32 -24.67 1.27
CA SER A 754 12.14 -23.21 1.29
C SER A 754 11.52 -22.63 2.58
N ARG A 755 10.68 -23.41 3.27
CA ARG A 755 10.08 -23.01 4.56
C ARG A 755 11.06 -23.06 5.72
N LEU A 756 11.90 -24.08 5.78
CA LEU A 756 12.92 -24.28 6.80
C LEU A 756 14.20 -24.75 6.10
N PRO A 757 14.97 -23.82 5.50
CA PRO A 757 16.13 -24.20 4.70
C PRO A 757 17.20 -24.83 5.59
N THR A 758 17.51 -26.11 5.35
CA THR A 758 18.48 -26.90 6.10
C THR A 758 19.57 -27.52 5.20
N MET A 759 19.33 -27.62 3.90
CA MET A 759 20.22 -28.22 2.92
C MET A 759 20.66 -27.22 1.85
N ARG A 760 21.97 -27.25 1.56
CA ARG A 760 22.62 -26.48 0.49
C ARG A 760 22.83 -27.40 -0.71
N ILE A 761 21.87 -27.40 -1.63
CA ILE A 761 21.89 -28.26 -2.83
C ILE A 761 21.85 -27.46 -4.13
N ASP A 762 21.43 -26.20 -4.07
CA ASP A 762 21.57 -25.23 -5.16
C ASP A 762 22.91 -24.49 -5.01
N HIS A 763 23.70 -24.43 -6.10
CA HIS A 763 25.05 -23.86 -6.08
C HIS A 763 25.30 -22.93 -7.26
N ILE A 764 26.21 -21.99 -7.06
CA ILE A 764 26.83 -21.19 -8.12
C ILE A 764 28.34 -21.38 -7.99
N PHE A 765 28.95 -21.97 -9.01
CA PHE A 765 30.39 -22.10 -9.18
C PHE A 765 30.85 -21.09 -10.23
N ILE A 766 31.95 -20.40 -9.94
CA ILE A 766 32.50 -19.34 -10.77
C ILE A 766 33.98 -19.58 -11.01
N SER A 767 34.49 -19.02 -12.09
CA SER A 767 35.92 -19.06 -12.38
C SER A 767 36.75 -18.36 -11.30
N PRO A 768 37.98 -18.83 -11.00
CA PRO A 768 38.78 -18.30 -9.90
C PRO A 768 39.09 -16.80 -9.98
N ALA A 769 39.13 -16.23 -11.18
CA ALA A 769 39.41 -14.81 -11.42
C ALA A 769 38.22 -13.89 -11.08
N LEU A 770 37.01 -14.43 -10.88
CA LEU A 770 35.82 -13.64 -10.58
C LEU A 770 35.72 -13.34 -9.07
N GLU A 771 35.17 -12.16 -8.77
CA GLU A 771 34.91 -11.73 -7.40
C GLU A 771 33.41 -11.81 -7.10
N VAL A 772 33.06 -12.12 -5.84
CA VAL A 772 31.66 -12.11 -5.37
C VAL A 772 31.49 -10.96 -4.40
N SER A 773 30.74 -9.96 -4.83
CA SER A 773 30.49 -8.75 -4.04
C SER A 773 29.34 -8.93 -3.04
N ALA A 774 28.34 -9.74 -3.38
CA ALA A 774 27.23 -10.06 -2.50
C ALA A 774 26.60 -11.42 -2.85
N ILE A 775 26.03 -12.05 -1.83
CA ILE A 775 25.13 -13.21 -1.97
C ILE A 775 23.81 -12.84 -1.30
N ASP A 776 22.70 -13.14 -1.98
CA ASP A 776 21.36 -13.06 -1.41
C ASP A 776 20.61 -14.37 -1.63
N ILE A 777 19.80 -14.75 -0.65
CA ILE A 777 18.88 -15.90 -0.74
C ILE A 777 17.49 -15.36 -0.43
N PRO A 778 16.79 -14.82 -1.46
CA PRO A 778 15.46 -14.24 -1.28
C PRO A 778 14.52 -15.21 -0.57
N SER A 779 14.12 -14.85 0.66
CA SER A 779 13.35 -15.73 1.55
C SER A 779 12.08 -15.06 2.10
N SER A 780 11.53 -14.14 1.31
CA SER A 780 10.22 -13.51 1.52
C SER A 780 9.11 -14.56 1.66
N ALA A 781 7.96 -14.19 2.23
CA ALA A 781 6.83 -15.11 2.33
C ALA A 781 6.35 -15.61 0.96
N LEU A 782 6.50 -14.78 -0.08
CA LEU A 782 6.26 -15.17 -1.47
C LEU A 782 7.24 -16.27 -1.90
N ALA A 783 8.55 -16.06 -1.74
CA ALA A 783 9.58 -17.03 -2.14
C ALA A 783 9.41 -18.39 -1.43
N ARG A 784 9.11 -18.39 -0.12
CA ARG A 784 8.88 -19.61 0.68
C ARG A 784 7.64 -20.41 0.29
N VAL A 785 6.74 -19.80 -0.48
CA VAL A 785 5.54 -20.47 -0.99
C VAL A 785 5.68 -20.80 -2.47
N ALA A 786 6.49 -20.05 -3.22
CA ALA A 786 6.58 -20.13 -4.67
C ALA A 786 7.19 -21.45 -5.18
N SER A 787 8.22 -21.97 -4.49
CA SER A 787 8.87 -23.26 -4.78
C SER A 787 9.25 -23.95 -3.46
N ASP A 788 9.60 -25.24 -3.50
CA ASP A 788 10.23 -25.95 -2.38
C ASP A 788 11.74 -25.63 -2.24
N HIS A 789 12.32 -24.93 -3.21
CA HIS A 789 13.64 -24.28 -3.13
C HIS A 789 13.51 -22.77 -2.91
N LEU A 790 14.54 -22.14 -2.34
CA LEU A 790 14.72 -20.69 -2.40
C LEU A 790 15.70 -20.34 -3.52
N PRO A 791 15.52 -19.22 -4.22
CA PRO A 791 16.49 -18.75 -5.20
C PRO A 791 17.81 -18.41 -4.52
N LEU A 792 18.92 -18.69 -5.21
CA LEU A 792 20.27 -18.26 -4.83
C LEU A 792 20.74 -17.20 -5.84
N LEU A 793 21.05 -16.00 -5.34
CA LEU A 793 21.51 -14.87 -6.14
C LEU A 793 22.95 -14.51 -5.76
N ALA A 794 23.81 -14.35 -6.77
CA ALA A 794 25.18 -13.84 -6.60
C ALA A 794 25.41 -12.57 -7.42
N GLU A 795 26.03 -11.56 -6.81
CA GLU A 795 26.52 -10.37 -7.51
C GLU A 795 28.01 -10.54 -7.81
N ILE A 796 28.32 -10.85 -9.07
CA ILE A 796 29.65 -11.22 -9.54
C ILE A 796 30.31 -10.03 -10.21
N ARG A 797 31.50 -9.66 -9.74
CA ARG A 797 32.33 -8.58 -10.29
C ARG A 797 33.43 -9.16 -11.16
N PHE A 798 33.66 -8.52 -12.29
CA PHE A 798 34.69 -8.91 -13.24
C PHE A 798 35.91 -7.99 -13.12
N PRO A 799 37.15 -8.53 -13.08
CA PRO A 799 38.36 -7.71 -13.01
C PRO A 799 38.58 -6.89 -14.29
N GLY A 800 39.12 -5.66 -14.14
CA GLY A 800 39.52 -4.79 -15.25
C GLY A 800 38.36 -4.07 -15.95
N GLY A 801 37.42 -3.53 -15.16
CA GLY A 801 36.35 -2.68 -15.66
C GLY A 801 36.78 -1.23 -15.93
N PRO A 802 36.00 -0.41 -16.66
CA PRO A 802 36.35 0.99 -16.96
C PRO A 802 36.54 1.92 -15.74
N GLY A 803 36.33 1.43 -14.52
CA GLY A 803 36.55 2.15 -13.27
C GLY A 803 37.88 1.85 -12.54
N ASP A 804 38.63 0.83 -12.96
CA ASP A 804 39.93 0.49 -12.35
C ASP A 804 41.06 1.17 -13.13
N THR A 805 41.22 2.48 -12.92
CA THR A 805 42.53 3.14 -13.11
C THR A 805 43.13 3.41 -11.74
N PRO A 806 44.45 3.17 -11.55
CA PRO A 806 45.11 3.25 -10.25
C PRO A 806 45.08 4.64 -9.61
#